data_AF-Q7NAP3-F1
#
_entry.id   AF-Q7NAP3-F1
#
_cell.length_a   1.000
_cell.length_b   1.000
_cell.length_c   1.000
_cell.angle_alpha   90.00
_cell.angle_beta   90.00
_cell.angle_gamma   90.00
#
_symmetry.space_group_name_H-M   'P 1'
#
loop_
_entity.id
_entity.type
_entity.pdbx_description
1 polymer ?
#
loop_
_entity_poly.entity_id
_entity_poly.type
_entity_poly.pdbx_seq_one_letter_code
_entity_poly.pdbx_strand_id
1 'polypeptide(L)'
;MKRKNILKFVSLLGIGSFVMLAAASCTTPVNPTPNPTPNPTPTPNPEPNPPSGGNMNGGNTNPSDGQGMMNAAAKELADAKAALTSLIGSKDQNTKLYADYEKIQDTLVKAYDAAEATLNNSASTTQNLKDAETTLQAAISTAASSKQTFNQQNNALVTAYNQLKTAVGNESATLAKVEDAKFARIKENLVTLYNAGKMLTAKPLEGIDGAVLDVDQVTQANTKLQEATNENSLTQQTQNATNLADSFVKQVINKTKITGTTNTEKQPGNYSFVGYSVDLNTITTRTGNNSQTSSSSDNLPSWNFAQRIVWTNTANKNFPLADQTENSVPLTDVSWIYSLSGMNAKYTLTFNYYGPDTAYLYFPYKLVKTNDRAELQYSLNGANAKLIEFKPAPTVPPVQPPAAPAPAERAATETAANSNQTNQEGSDTNQAMPATATMNEAPTVADINVAKVKLTGLKFGENTIDFSVPQSTGSDMSKVAPMIGNMYLTSSDTDANKNKIYDDLFGNTLVKQNNESTVTVDLLKGYSLATSYFEYIRQFTDLTAEGSATKSPTVYLVGLINGSARRTDAENVPTTPTSPNLTGNSRTFTIYVNAPQDGDYYISGSYLNGDNTSRQPTAKRYLKFSTTQGTEPNMNSSLVIDVKSLNSWTILGTFDTKTNKNINEQTTSTGSGREGSSAQSANKTLHLKKGLNKVIIGGDKDLNTPYIGKLSFTLKISADGSSSTPENVSGAAA
;
A
#
# COMPACT_ATOMS: atom_id res chain seq x y z
N MET A 1 -12.10 21.31 -41.16
CA MET A 1 -13.20 21.09 -40.19
C MET A 1 -12.94 21.96 -38.95
N LYS A 2 -13.97 22.59 -38.37
CA LYS A 2 -13.81 23.45 -37.17
C LYS A 2 -13.69 22.57 -35.91
N ARG A 3 -12.66 22.75 -35.08
CA ARG A 3 -12.59 22.14 -33.74
C ARG A 3 -13.32 23.03 -32.73
N LYS A 4 -14.23 22.46 -31.93
CA LYS A 4 -14.87 23.15 -30.80
C LYS A 4 -14.01 22.96 -29.55
N ASN A 5 -13.63 24.04 -28.88
CA ASN A 5 -13.09 23.95 -27.52
C ASN A 5 -14.26 23.80 -26.55
N ILE A 6 -14.29 22.71 -25.78
CA ILE A 6 -15.23 22.54 -24.67
C ILE A 6 -14.58 23.17 -23.43
N LEU A 7 -15.10 24.34 -23.04
CA LEU A 7 -14.73 24.98 -21.79
C LEU A 7 -15.52 24.31 -20.65
N LYS A 8 -14.84 23.54 -19.79
CA LYS A 8 -15.48 22.96 -18.60
C LYS A 8 -15.60 24.03 -17.51
N PHE A 9 -16.82 24.40 -17.16
CA PHE A 9 -17.07 25.10 -15.90
C PHE A 9 -16.75 24.18 -14.73
N VAL A 10 -15.90 24.64 -13.82
CA VAL A 10 -15.76 24.08 -12.47
C VAL A 10 -16.51 25.03 -11.54
N SER A 11 -17.48 24.54 -10.78
CA SER A 11 -18.32 25.34 -9.90
C SER A 11 -17.55 25.73 -8.63
N LEU A 12 -17.03 26.95 -8.58
CA LEU A 12 -16.37 27.51 -7.40
C LEU A 12 -17.39 28.20 -6.47
N LEU A 13 -18.20 27.39 -5.78
CA LEU A 13 -19.16 27.82 -4.75
C LEU A 13 -19.12 26.81 -3.59
N GLY A 14 -18.83 27.20 -2.35
CA GLY A 14 -18.36 28.53 -1.93
C GLY A 14 -17.87 28.50 -0.48
N ILE A 15 -17.03 29.49 -0.12
CA ILE A 15 -16.56 29.71 1.25
C ILE A 15 -16.89 31.16 1.60
N GLY A 16 -17.64 31.36 2.69
CA GLY A 16 -18.08 32.68 3.15
C GLY A 16 -16.98 33.45 3.88
N SER A 17 -15.92 33.83 3.16
CA SER A 17 -14.81 34.61 3.72
C SER A 17 -15.21 36.07 3.92
N PHE A 18 -15.33 36.51 5.17
CA PHE A 18 -15.42 37.94 5.51
C PHE A 18 -14.11 38.65 5.12
N VAL A 19 -14.20 39.63 4.23
CA VAL A 19 -13.03 40.40 3.77
C VAL A 19 -12.66 41.45 4.81
N MET A 20 -11.61 41.20 5.59
CA MET A 20 -10.81 42.29 6.15
C MET A 20 -9.79 42.75 5.10
N LEU A 21 -9.88 44.02 4.70
CA LEU A 21 -9.06 44.61 3.66
C LEU A 21 -7.68 45.01 4.21
N ALA A 22 -6.72 44.10 4.18
CA ALA A 22 -5.32 44.38 4.49
C ALA A 22 -4.51 44.61 3.19
N ALA A 23 -4.22 45.87 2.87
CA ALA A 23 -3.39 46.21 1.71
C ALA A 23 -1.90 46.09 2.04
N ALA A 24 -1.25 45.02 1.57
CA ALA A 24 0.20 44.84 1.61
C ALA A 24 0.81 45.13 0.23
N SER A 25 1.87 45.94 0.18
CA SER A 25 2.51 46.37 -1.06
C SER A 25 3.62 45.41 -1.51
N CYS A 26 3.75 45.17 -2.82
CA CYS A 26 4.86 44.41 -3.42
C CYS A 26 5.93 45.35 -3.99
N THR A 27 7.20 44.99 -3.83
CA THR A 27 8.37 45.80 -4.23
C THR A 27 9.12 45.19 -5.41
N THR A 28 9.71 46.04 -6.27
CA THR A 28 10.96 45.87 -7.11
C THR A 28 10.89 46.75 -8.38
N PRO A 29 12.02 47.12 -9.06
CA PRO A 29 13.33 47.48 -8.51
C PRO A 29 14.05 48.69 -9.19
N VAL A 30 14.96 49.36 -8.44
CA VAL A 30 16.12 50.25 -8.80
C VAL A 30 16.07 51.40 -9.87
N ASN A 31 16.41 52.61 -9.37
CA ASN A 31 17.46 53.57 -9.87
C ASN A 31 17.19 54.43 -11.16
N PRO A 32 17.74 55.67 -11.33
CA PRO A 32 18.56 56.52 -10.44
C PRO A 32 17.97 57.92 -10.11
N THR A 33 18.70 58.67 -9.25
CA THR A 33 18.43 60.07 -8.82
C THR A 33 18.56 61.11 -9.94
N PRO A 34 17.88 62.27 -9.81
CA PRO A 34 18.64 63.50 -9.57
C PRO A 34 18.09 64.41 -8.43
N ASN A 35 18.92 65.36 -8.00
CA ASN A 35 18.78 66.29 -6.87
C ASN A 35 19.35 67.67 -7.33
N PRO A 36 19.15 68.85 -6.69
CA PRO A 36 18.18 69.30 -5.65
C PRO A 36 17.31 70.50 -6.10
N THR A 37 16.36 70.95 -5.25
CA THR A 37 16.24 72.37 -4.79
C THR A 37 15.18 72.48 -3.66
N PRO A 38 15.19 73.53 -2.79
CA PRO A 38 14.67 73.42 -1.41
C PRO A 38 13.51 74.37 -1.04
N ASN A 39 13.23 74.44 0.29
CA ASN A 39 12.52 75.50 1.05
C ASN A 39 10.99 75.30 1.22
N PRO A 40 10.32 75.81 2.29
CA PRO A 40 10.84 76.46 3.51
C PRO A 40 10.43 75.83 4.86
N THR A 41 11.16 76.19 5.91
CA THR A 41 10.68 76.16 7.31
C THR A 41 10.16 77.55 7.70
N PRO A 42 9.04 77.66 8.43
CA PRO A 42 8.86 78.76 9.37
C PRO A 42 8.30 78.34 10.74
N THR A 43 9.14 78.53 11.77
CA THR A 43 8.95 79.14 13.11
C THR A 43 7.56 79.24 13.82
N PRO A 44 7.55 79.36 15.17
CA PRO A 44 6.37 79.08 16.01
C PRO A 44 5.61 80.30 16.58
N ASN A 45 4.45 79.98 17.18
CA ASN A 45 3.70 80.73 18.21
C ASN A 45 2.96 82.03 17.83
N PRO A 46 1.71 82.21 18.32
CA PRO A 46 1.09 83.51 18.57
C PRO A 46 0.86 83.77 20.08
N GLU A 47 1.18 84.99 20.53
CA GLU A 47 0.97 85.50 21.91
C GLU A 47 -0.39 86.23 22.07
N PRO A 48 -0.80 86.67 23.29
CA PRO A 48 -2.17 87.15 23.57
C PRO A 48 -2.46 88.58 23.09
N ASN A 49 -3.75 88.95 23.07
CA ASN A 49 -4.26 90.22 22.53
C ASN A 49 -4.78 91.18 23.64
N PRO A 50 -4.45 92.49 23.65
CA PRO A 50 -4.79 93.45 24.72
C PRO A 50 -6.11 94.26 24.50
N PRO A 51 -6.57 95.11 25.45
CA PRO A 51 -7.96 95.61 25.51
C PRO A 51 -8.20 97.12 25.16
N SER A 52 -9.44 97.46 24.75
CA SER A 52 -10.04 98.82 24.69
C SER A 52 -11.57 98.74 24.36
N GLY A 53 -12.49 99.66 24.72
CA GLY A 53 -12.36 100.82 25.63
C GLY A 53 -13.48 101.90 25.62
N GLY A 54 -14.77 101.57 25.82
CA GLY A 54 -15.86 102.54 26.09
C GLY A 54 -17.01 102.64 25.05
N ASN A 55 -18.14 103.33 25.29
CA ASN A 55 -18.62 104.01 26.51
C ASN A 55 -20.15 104.31 26.50
N MET A 56 -20.80 104.35 27.68
CA MET A 56 -22.19 104.83 28.00
C MET A 56 -23.39 104.07 27.35
N ASN A 57 -24.64 104.08 27.88
CA ASN A 57 -25.25 104.79 29.01
C ASN A 57 -26.42 103.99 29.67
N GLY A 58 -26.59 104.09 31.00
CA GLY A 58 -27.81 103.71 31.75
C GLY A 58 -28.08 102.19 31.93
N GLY A 59 -28.67 101.72 33.05
CA GLY A 59 -29.05 102.42 34.29
C GLY A 59 -29.99 101.58 35.19
N ASN A 60 -29.96 101.84 36.50
CA ASN A 60 -30.77 101.21 37.57
C ASN A 60 -30.37 99.79 38.03
N THR A 61 -30.68 99.46 39.29
CA THR A 61 -30.20 98.28 40.04
C THR A 61 -31.31 97.58 40.81
N ASN A 62 -31.43 96.24 40.70
CA ASN A 62 -31.50 95.35 41.88
C ASN A 62 -31.44 93.85 41.50
N PRO A 63 -31.14 92.94 42.47
CA PRO A 63 -30.92 91.53 42.19
C PRO A 63 -32.12 90.62 42.55
N SER A 64 -32.74 90.06 41.52
CA SER A 64 -33.57 88.83 41.52
C SER A 64 -33.50 88.25 40.09
N ASP A 65 -33.35 86.95 39.84
CA ASP A 65 -33.47 85.79 40.72
C ASP A 65 -32.21 84.90 40.73
N GLY A 66 -31.95 84.22 41.85
CA GLY A 66 -30.90 83.18 41.93
C GLY A 66 -31.14 81.96 41.03
N GLN A 67 -32.32 81.84 40.42
CA GLN A 67 -32.72 80.72 39.56
C GLN A 67 -31.86 80.61 38.29
N GLY A 68 -31.34 81.72 37.75
CA GLY A 68 -30.53 81.71 36.52
C GLY A 68 -29.24 80.88 36.67
N MET A 69 -28.50 81.11 37.76
CA MET A 69 -27.28 80.32 38.06
C MET A 69 -27.61 78.89 38.50
N MET A 70 -28.70 78.67 39.24
CA MET A 70 -29.15 77.31 39.59
C MET A 70 -29.49 76.48 38.35
N ASN A 71 -30.15 77.07 37.35
CA ASN A 71 -30.51 76.37 36.11
C ASN A 71 -29.26 76.02 35.27
N ALA A 72 -28.26 76.91 35.23
CA ALA A 72 -26.97 76.62 34.59
C ALA A 72 -26.22 75.47 35.29
N ALA A 73 -26.11 75.51 36.63
CA ALA A 73 -25.44 74.47 37.40
C ALA A 73 -26.17 73.11 37.34
N ALA A 74 -27.51 73.12 37.36
CA ALA A 74 -28.34 71.93 37.18
C ALA A 74 -28.20 71.35 35.77
N LYS A 75 -28.10 72.19 34.74
CA LYS A 75 -27.82 71.75 33.37
C LYS A 75 -26.42 71.13 33.26
N GLU A 76 -25.37 71.76 33.79
CA GLU A 76 -24.03 71.16 33.77
C GLU A 76 -23.99 69.81 34.50
N LEU A 77 -24.71 69.66 35.62
CA LEU A 77 -24.82 68.39 36.33
C LEU A 77 -25.54 67.33 35.48
N ALA A 78 -26.61 67.70 34.77
CA ALA A 78 -27.34 66.80 33.90
C ALA A 78 -26.51 66.38 32.66
N ASP A 79 -25.81 67.35 32.03
CA ASP A 79 -24.94 67.11 30.88
C ASP A 79 -23.76 66.18 31.26
N ALA A 80 -23.13 66.41 32.42
CA ALA A 80 -22.07 65.54 32.93
C ALA A 80 -22.56 64.11 33.27
N LYS A 81 -23.78 63.97 33.82
CA LYS A 81 -24.40 62.65 33.99
C LYS A 81 -24.66 61.96 32.65
N ALA A 82 -25.14 62.70 31.64
CA ALA A 82 -25.42 62.15 30.31
C ALA A 82 -24.13 61.69 29.61
N ALA A 83 -23.05 62.48 29.68
CA ALA A 83 -21.75 62.13 29.11
C ALA A 83 -21.15 60.86 29.76
N LEU A 84 -21.10 60.82 31.10
CA LEU A 84 -20.62 59.65 31.85
C LEU A 84 -21.47 58.40 31.59
N THR A 85 -22.81 58.55 31.51
CA THR A 85 -23.72 57.44 31.16
C THR A 85 -23.45 56.91 29.75
N SER A 86 -23.24 57.79 28.77
CA SER A 86 -22.91 57.43 27.39
C SER A 86 -21.59 56.66 27.32
N LEU A 87 -20.57 57.11 28.06
CA LEU A 87 -19.28 56.45 28.13
C LEU A 87 -19.37 55.07 28.79
N ILE A 88 -20.10 54.93 29.91
CA ILE A 88 -20.37 53.63 30.57
C ILE A 88 -21.14 52.69 29.65
N GLY A 89 -22.05 53.20 28.81
CA GLY A 89 -22.77 52.42 27.79
C GLY A 89 -21.87 51.69 26.76
N SER A 90 -20.58 52.02 26.68
CA SER A 90 -19.59 51.32 25.84
C SER A 90 -18.90 50.11 26.50
N LYS A 91 -19.18 49.81 27.78
CA LYS A 91 -18.53 48.78 28.62
C LYS A 91 -18.36 47.44 27.89
N ASP A 92 -19.43 46.84 27.39
CA ASP A 92 -19.40 45.54 26.71
C ASP A 92 -18.57 45.56 25.42
N GLN A 93 -18.65 46.66 24.66
CA GLN A 93 -17.94 46.79 23.37
C GLN A 93 -16.43 46.91 23.59
N ASN A 94 -16.03 47.78 24.54
CA ASN A 94 -14.63 48.03 24.84
C ASN A 94 -13.98 46.85 25.58
N THR A 95 -14.61 46.29 26.61
CA THR A 95 -14.03 45.16 27.38
C THR A 95 -13.86 43.90 26.52
N LYS A 96 -14.77 43.63 25.58
CA LYS A 96 -14.68 42.48 24.67
C LYS A 96 -13.46 42.52 23.74
N LEU A 97 -12.89 43.70 23.47
CA LEU A 97 -11.64 43.83 22.70
C LEU A 97 -10.42 43.24 23.42
N TYR A 98 -10.52 42.99 24.73
CA TYR A 98 -9.42 42.52 25.59
C TYR A 98 -9.66 41.12 26.16
N ALA A 99 -10.58 40.33 25.59
CA ALA A 99 -10.92 38.98 26.09
C ALA A 99 -9.75 37.98 26.12
N ASP A 100 -8.69 38.20 25.32
CA ASP A 100 -7.45 37.42 25.37
C ASP A 100 -6.35 38.06 26.26
N TYR A 101 -6.67 39.11 27.01
CA TYR A 101 -5.72 39.95 27.77
C TYR A 101 -6.35 40.27 29.15
N GLU A 102 -6.50 39.25 30.00
CA GLU A 102 -7.30 39.29 31.24
C GLU A 102 -6.94 40.49 32.13
N LYS A 103 -5.65 40.77 32.30
CA LYS A 103 -5.15 41.88 33.13
C LYS A 103 -5.55 43.26 32.60
N ILE A 104 -5.53 43.44 31.27
CA ILE A 104 -5.99 44.67 30.62
C ILE A 104 -7.53 44.77 30.74
N GLN A 105 -8.23 43.65 30.58
CA GLN A 105 -9.69 43.59 30.70
C GLN A 105 -10.17 43.89 32.12
N ASP A 106 -9.58 43.26 33.14
CA ASP A 106 -9.86 43.45 34.57
C ASP A 106 -9.60 44.91 35.00
N THR A 107 -8.45 45.48 34.59
CA THR A 107 -8.12 46.90 34.86
C THR A 107 -9.18 47.83 34.26
N LEU A 108 -9.63 47.54 33.04
CA LEU A 108 -10.66 48.33 32.36
C LEU A 108 -12.05 48.15 32.99
N VAL A 109 -12.44 46.93 33.35
CA VAL A 109 -13.70 46.64 34.06
C VAL A 109 -13.76 47.41 35.39
N LYS A 110 -12.69 47.38 36.19
CA LYS A 110 -12.60 48.15 37.45
C LYS A 110 -12.74 49.66 37.24
N ALA A 111 -12.24 50.21 36.13
CA ALA A 111 -12.44 51.61 35.78
C ALA A 111 -13.91 51.92 35.43
N TYR A 112 -14.59 51.04 34.69
CA TYR A 112 -16.03 51.16 34.45
C TYR A 112 -16.84 51.05 35.75
N ASP A 113 -16.53 50.10 36.63
CA ASP A 113 -17.24 49.91 37.90
C ASP A 113 -17.08 51.11 38.85
N ALA A 114 -15.89 51.72 38.88
CA ALA A 114 -15.64 52.94 39.66
C ALA A 114 -16.39 54.17 39.09
N ALA A 115 -16.46 54.30 37.76
CA ALA A 115 -17.25 55.32 37.09
C ALA A 115 -18.76 55.14 37.33
N GLU A 116 -19.25 53.91 37.28
CA GLU A 116 -20.64 53.52 37.54
C GLU A 116 -21.02 53.76 39.01
N ALA A 117 -20.15 53.43 39.96
CA ALA A 117 -20.33 53.79 41.37
C ALA A 117 -20.38 55.32 41.59
N THR A 118 -19.60 56.10 40.82
CA THR A 118 -19.61 57.57 40.90
C THR A 118 -20.88 58.17 40.29
N LEU A 119 -21.39 57.61 39.19
CA LEU A 119 -22.65 58.02 38.57
C LEU A 119 -23.85 57.74 39.49
N ASN A 120 -23.87 56.57 40.13
CA ASN A 120 -24.96 56.10 40.98
C ASN A 120 -24.99 56.77 42.38
N ASN A 121 -23.88 57.37 42.82
CA ASN A 121 -23.85 58.13 44.08
C ASN A 121 -24.65 59.44 43.96
N SER A 122 -25.74 59.57 44.71
CA SER A 122 -26.61 60.74 44.72
C SER A 122 -25.95 62.03 45.25
N ALA A 123 -24.81 61.91 45.94
CA ALA A 123 -24.03 63.05 46.43
C ALA A 123 -22.89 63.48 45.48
N SER A 124 -22.70 62.81 44.33
CA SER A 124 -21.66 63.19 43.36
C SER A 124 -21.91 64.57 42.76
N THR A 125 -20.92 65.45 42.87
CA THR A 125 -20.94 66.79 42.26
C THR A 125 -20.65 66.72 40.76
N THR A 126 -20.95 67.81 40.03
CA THR A 126 -20.56 68.00 38.63
C THR A 126 -19.06 67.76 38.40
N GLN A 127 -18.21 68.14 39.36
CA GLN A 127 -16.76 67.90 39.25
C GLN A 127 -16.44 66.40 39.36
N ASN A 128 -17.02 65.69 40.34
CA ASN A 128 -16.77 64.24 40.50
C ASN A 128 -17.19 63.43 39.26
N LEU A 129 -18.25 63.84 38.56
CA LEU A 129 -18.70 63.21 37.32
C LEU A 129 -17.73 63.48 36.16
N LYS A 130 -17.26 64.73 35.99
CA LYS A 130 -16.26 65.10 34.98
C LYS A 130 -14.89 64.43 35.25
N ASP A 131 -14.51 64.29 36.52
CA ASP A 131 -13.30 63.58 36.94
C ASP A 131 -13.42 62.08 36.63
N ALA A 132 -14.57 61.45 36.91
CA ALA A 132 -14.84 60.04 36.59
C ALA A 132 -14.90 59.78 35.08
N GLU A 133 -15.51 60.68 34.29
CA GLU A 133 -15.52 60.63 32.83
C GLU A 133 -14.10 60.70 32.26
N THR A 134 -13.30 61.67 32.72
CA THR A 134 -11.90 61.83 32.34
C THR A 134 -11.06 60.60 32.72
N THR A 135 -11.28 60.04 33.91
CA THR A 135 -10.59 58.84 34.42
C THR A 135 -10.92 57.60 33.59
N LEU A 136 -12.20 57.40 33.25
CA LEU A 136 -12.64 56.28 32.42
C LEU A 136 -12.12 56.43 30.97
N GLN A 137 -12.17 57.64 30.40
CA GLN A 137 -11.64 57.92 29.07
C GLN A 137 -10.11 57.71 29.00
N ALA A 138 -9.39 58.03 30.07
CA ALA A 138 -7.97 57.70 30.22
C ALA A 138 -7.76 56.18 30.34
N ALA A 139 -8.55 55.46 31.14
CA ALA A 139 -8.44 54.00 31.28
C ALA A 139 -8.70 53.25 29.97
N ILE A 140 -9.69 53.66 29.18
CA ILE A 140 -9.96 53.13 27.83
C ILE A 140 -8.75 53.35 26.90
N SER A 141 -8.14 54.53 26.97
CA SER A 141 -6.95 54.88 26.17
C SER A 141 -5.71 54.10 26.58
N THR A 142 -5.52 53.87 27.89
CA THR A 142 -4.45 53.03 28.44
C THR A 142 -4.64 51.57 28.05
N ALA A 143 -5.85 51.02 28.10
CA ALA A 143 -6.09 49.64 27.68
C ALA A 143 -5.67 49.39 26.20
N ALA A 144 -5.96 50.36 25.33
CA ALA A 144 -5.55 50.29 23.92
C ALA A 144 -4.03 50.33 23.73
N SER A 145 -3.32 51.23 24.43
CA SER A 145 -1.86 51.36 24.34
C SER A 145 -1.10 50.22 25.04
N SER A 146 -1.62 49.68 26.14
CA SER A 146 -1.13 48.45 26.78
C SER A 146 -1.23 47.25 25.83
N LYS A 147 -2.37 47.07 25.15
CA LYS A 147 -2.53 45.98 24.16
C LYS A 147 -1.58 46.16 22.96
N GLN A 148 -1.40 47.39 22.48
CA GLN A 148 -0.41 47.68 21.43
C GLN A 148 1.02 47.33 21.87
N THR A 149 1.39 47.70 23.11
CA THR A 149 2.71 47.43 23.69
C THR A 149 2.95 45.93 23.85
N PHE A 150 1.98 45.20 24.43
CA PHE A 150 2.04 43.74 24.55
C PHE A 150 2.22 43.07 23.18
N ASN A 151 1.47 43.50 22.16
CA ASN A 151 1.53 42.91 20.82
C ASN A 151 2.86 43.18 20.10
N GLN A 152 3.48 44.34 20.33
CA GLN A 152 4.82 44.65 19.80
C GLN A 152 5.90 43.80 20.48
N GLN A 153 5.81 43.59 21.80
CA GLN A 153 6.75 42.78 22.56
C GLN A 153 6.60 41.27 22.28
N ASN A 154 5.36 40.79 22.14
CA ASN A 154 5.02 39.36 22.01
C ASN A 154 4.53 38.99 20.59
N ASN A 155 5.01 39.69 19.56
CA ASN A 155 4.50 39.55 18.18
C ASN A 155 4.49 38.10 17.65
N ALA A 156 5.49 37.28 17.99
CA ALA A 156 5.56 35.87 17.61
C ALA A 156 4.42 35.05 18.24
N LEU A 157 4.18 35.21 19.55
CA LEU A 157 3.08 34.57 20.28
C LEU A 157 1.73 34.98 19.69
N VAL A 158 1.50 36.29 19.52
CA VAL A 158 0.24 36.83 18.98
C VAL A 158 -0.02 36.30 17.57
N THR A 159 1.02 36.17 16.73
CA THR A 159 0.91 35.58 15.39
C THR A 159 0.56 34.09 15.46
N ALA A 160 1.31 33.30 16.22
CA ALA A 160 1.11 31.85 16.33
C ALA A 160 -0.25 31.49 16.98
N TYR A 161 -0.69 32.26 17.97
CA TYR A 161 -1.97 32.07 18.67
C TYR A 161 -3.17 32.37 17.77
N ASN A 162 -3.11 33.44 16.97
CA ASN A 162 -4.17 33.75 16.00
C ASN A 162 -4.23 32.71 14.86
N GLN A 163 -3.07 32.21 14.41
CA GLN A 163 -3.02 31.07 13.47
C GLN A 163 -3.62 29.81 14.10
N LEU A 164 -3.29 29.49 15.35
CA LEU A 164 -3.82 28.33 16.06
C LEU A 164 -5.35 28.43 16.27
N LYS A 165 -5.87 29.59 16.68
CA LYS A 165 -7.33 29.84 16.74
C LYS A 165 -8.01 29.61 15.39
N THR A 166 -7.40 30.11 14.30
CA THR A 166 -7.90 29.90 12.94
C THR A 166 -7.87 28.43 12.53
N ALA A 167 -6.78 27.71 12.83
CA ALA A 167 -6.64 26.29 12.53
C ALA A 167 -7.67 25.44 13.30
N VAL A 168 -7.81 25.67 14.61
CA VAL A 168 -8.80 25.01 15.49
C VAL A 168 -10.23 25.23 15.00
N GLY A 169 -10.57 26.44 14.54
CA GLY A 169 -11.90 26.76 13.98
C GLY A 169 -12.30 25.92 12.76
N ASN A 170 -11.33 25.30 12.06
CA ASN A 170 -11.59 24.45 10.89
C ASN A 170 -11.84 22.96 11.23
N GLU A 171 -11.86 22.57 12.52
CA GLU A 171 -11.98 21.17 12.97
C GLU A 171 -13.07 20.37 12.24
N SER A 172 -14.31 20.85 12.25
CA SER A 172 -15.44 20.12 11.67
C SER A 172 -15.27 19.87 10.16
N ALA A 173 -14.73 20.85 9.43
CA ALA A 173 -14.48 20.73 7.99
C ALA A 173 -13.30 19.81 7.64
N THR A 174 -12.34 19.65 8.56
CA THR A 174 -11.25 18.68 8.43
C THR A 174 -11.72 17.26 8.79
N LEU A 175 -12.37 17.08 9.94
CA LEU A 175 -12.76 15.76 10.43
C LEU A 175 -13.82 15.10 9.53
N ALA A 176 -14.68 15.88 8.87
CA ALA A 176 -15.61 15.40 7.84
C ALA A 176 -14.91 14.69 6.65
N LYS A 177 -13.61 14.95 6.41
CA LYS A 177 -12.83 14.27 5.36
C LYS A 177 -12.35 12.86 5.74
N VAL A 178 -12.46 12.48 7.02
CA VAL A 178 -11.86 11.26 7.60
C VAL A 178 -12.84 10.44 8.46
N GLU A 179 -14.13 10.45 8.11
CA GLU A 179 -15.17 9.76 8.90
C GLU A 179 -15.30 8.27 8.63
N ASP A 180 -14.84 7.79 7.47
CA ASP A 180 -14.79 6.36 7.13
C ASP A 180 -13.94 5.59 8.16
N ALA A 181 -14.44 4.43 8.60
CA ALA A 181 -13.77 3.58 9.59
C ALA A 181 -12.32 3.21 9.23
N LYS A 182 -11.96 3.14 7.92
CA LYS A 182 -10.57 2.89 7.51
C LYS A 182 -9.62 4.05 7.83
N PHE A 183 -10.15 5.24 8.11
CA PHE A 183 -9.40 6.44 8.52
C PHE A 183 -9.41 6.70 10.03
N ALA A 184 -9.92 5.76 10.85
CA ALA A 184 -10.13 5.94 12.29
C ALA A 184 -8.90 6.52 13.03
N ARG A 185 -7.67 6.07 12.70
CA ARG A 185 -6.45 6.59 13.34
C ARG A 185 -6.00 7.95 12.82
N ILE A 186 -6.33 8.30 11.58
CA ILE A 186 -6.13 9.66 11.04
C ILE A 186 -7.05 10.62 11.80
N LYS A 187 -8.32 10.22 12.01
CA LYS A 187 -9.30 10.95 12.82
C LYS A 187 -8.87 11.06 14.29
N GLU A 188 -8.39 9.99 14.91
CA GLU A 188 -7.84 9.97 16.27
C GLU A 188 -6.66 10.95 16.45
N ASN A 189 -5.67 10.89 15.56
CA ASN A 189 -4.51 11.79 15.56
C ASN A 189 -4.93 13.25 15.41
N LEU A 190 -5.84 13.54 14.46
CA LEU A 190 -6.36 14.90 14.25
C LEU A 190 -7.16 15.40 15.47
N VAL A 191 -8.05 14.60 16.06
CA VAL A 191 -8.80 14.96 17.28
C VAL A 191 -7.85 15.25 18.45
N THR A 192 -6.77 14.50 18.57
CA THR A 192 -5.74 14.72 19.59
C THR A 192 -5.06 16.08 19.42
N LEU A 193 -4.66 16.42 18.19
CA LEU A 193 -4.04 17.71 17.85
C LEU A 193 -5.04 18.88 18.00
N TYR A 194 -6.29 18.71 17.59
CA TYR A 194 -7.34 19.71 17.76
C TYR A 194 -7.62 19.99 19.23
N ASN A 195 -7.68 18.96 20.08
CA ASN A 195 -7.89 19.14 21.52
C ASN A 195 -6.70 19.81 22.21
N ALA A 196 -5.45 19.47 21.83
CA ALA A 196 -4.26 20.19 22.29
C ALA A 196 -4.29 21.68 21.87
N GLY A 197 -4.72 21.97 20.64
CA GLY A 197 -4.95 23.34 20.17
C GLY A 197 -5.98 24.09 21.01
N LYS A 198 -7.17 23.49 21.23
CA LYS A 198 -8.24 24.06 22.06
C LYS A 198 -7.76 24.42 23.47
N MET A 199 -7.00 23.52 24.12
CA MET A 199 -6.45 23.74 25.47
C MET A 199 -5.49 24.93 25.58
N LEU A 200 -4.86 25.33 24.48
CA LEU A 200 -4.02 26.53 24.42
C LEU A 200 -4.83 27.77 24.04
N THR A 201 -5.76 27.66 23.07
CA THR A 201 -6.60 28.80 22.65
C THR A 201 -7.70 29.18 23.64
N ALA A 202 -7.96 28.33 24.64
CA ALA A 202 -8.84 28.62 25.78
C ALA A 202 -8.14 29.39 26.92
N LYS A 203 -6.81 29.58 26.84
CA LYS A 203 -6.05 30.48 27.72
C LYS A 203 -5.95 31.87 27.08
N PRO A 204 -5.86 32.95 27.87
CA PRO A 204 -5.50 34.26 27.36
C PRO A 204 -4.03 34.28 26.89
N LEU A 205 -3.66 35.34 26.16
CA LEU A 205 -2.27 35.72 25.85
C LEU A 205 -1.56 36.29 27.10
N GLU A 206 -2.29 37.06 27.91
CA GLU A 206 -1.87 37.60 29.20
C GLU A 206 -2.91 37.25 30.28
N GLY A 207 -2.53 36.46 31.28
CA GLY A 207 -3.36 36.16 32.45
C GLY A 207 -3.52 37.36 33.39
N ILE A 208 -4.49 37.30 34.31
CA ILE A 208 -4.80 38.41 35.24
C ILE A 208 -3.62 38.90 36.10
N ASP A 209 -2.64 38.04 36.39
CA ASP A 209 -1.39 38.38 37.08
C ASP A 209 -0.35 39.06 36.16
N GLY A 210 -0.46 38.85 34.86
CA GLY A 210 0.52 39.24 33.83
C GLY A 210 1.37 38.08 33.33
N ALA A 211 1.03 36.83 33.65
CA ALA A 211 1.68 35.67 33.09
C ALA A 211 1.41 35.60 31.57
N VAL A 212 2.47 35.54 30.78
CA VAL A 212 2.42 35.46 29.31
C VAL A 212 2.30 34.00 28.88
N LEU A 213 1.44 33.70 27.91
CA LEU A 213 1.28 32.35 27.36
C LEU A 213 2.55 31.87 26.65
N ASP A 214 2.91 30.59 26.86
CA ASP A 214 4.10 29.95 26.30
C ASP A 214 4.07 29.91 24.75
N VAL A 215 4.97 30.67 24.14
CA VAL A 215 5.10 30.82 22.68
C VAL A 215 5.55 29.53 21.98
N ASP A 216 6.37 28.71 22.64
CA ASP A 216 6.89 27.46 22.06
C ASP A 216 5.80 26.37 22.09
N GLN A 217 4.99 26.30 23.14
CA GLN A 217 3.80 25.44 23.19
C GLN A 217 2.79 25.81 22.10
N VAL A 218 2.45 27.10 21.97
CA VAL A 218 1.52 27.59 20.95
C VAL A 218 2.06 27.34 19.53
N THR A 219 3.34 27.65 19.29
CA THR A 219 3.98 27.44 17.98
C THR A 219 4.05 25.95 17.63
N GLN A 220 4.44 25.08 18.57
CA GLN A 220 4.54 23.64 18.33
C GLN A 220 3.16 23.00 18.06
N ALA A 221 2.12 23.42 18.78
CA ALA A 221 0.75 22.96 18.53
C ALA A 221 0.24 23.42 17.14
N ASN A 222 0.50 24.67 16.79
CA ASN A 222 0.16 25.25 15.48
C ASN A 222 0.87 24.50 14.34
N THR A 223 2.18 24.29 14.41
CA THR A 223 2.97 23.55 13.42
C THR A 223 2.46 22.12 13.24
N LYS A 224 2.32 21.34 14.32
CA LYS A 224 1.84 19.96 14.26
C LYS A 224 0.44 19.86 13.65
N LEU A 225 -0.45 20.79 13.98
CA LEU A 225 -1.80 20.83 13.42
C LEU A 225 -1.78 21.21 11.93
N GLN A 226 -0.95 22.18 11.51
CA GLN A 226 -0.78 22.52 10.08
C GLN A 226 -0.16 21.36 9.28
N GLU A 227 0.83 20.64 9.81
CA GLU A 227 1.44 19.48 9.16
C GLU A 227 0.47 18.30 8.98
N ALA A 228 -0.38 18.05 9.99
CA ALA A 228 -1.39 17.00 9.95
C ALA A 228 -2.62 17.35 9.09
N THR A 229 -2.96 18.64 8.98
CA THR A 229 -4.11 19.13 8.18
C THR A 229 -3.72 19.55 6.76
N ASN A 230 -2.43 19.61 6.44
CA ASN A 230 -1.92 19.89 5.10
C ASN A 230 -2.54 18.93 4.06
N GLU A 231 -3.12 19.49 3.00
CA GLU A 231 -3.91 18.71 2.02
C GLU A 231 -3.11 17.60 1.34
N ASN A 232 -1.82 17.82 1.04
CA ASN A 232 -0.95 16.79 0.45
C ASN A 232 -0.62 15.69 1.46
N SER A 233 -0.43 16.04 2.72
CA SER A 233 -0.18 15.09 3.82
C SER A 233 -1.42 14.22 4.06
N LEU A 234 -2.57 14.85 4.27
CA LEU A 234 -3.85 14.18 4.54
C LEU A 234 -4.29 13.30 3.34
N THR A 235 -4.05 13.75 2.11
CA THR A 235 -4.32 12.97 0.89
C THR A 235 -3.44 11.71 0.82
N GLN A 236 -2.14 11.81 1.13
CA GLN A 236 -1.25 10.64 1.16
C GLN A 236 -1.62 9.65 2.27
N GLN A 237 -2.00 10.14 3.45
CA GLN A 237 -2.43 9.30 4.57
C GLN A 237 -3.73 8.54 4.25
N THR A 238 -4.73 9.24 3.71
CA THR A 238 -6.01 8.64 3.30
C THR A 238 -5.86 7.71 2.10
N GLN A 239 -4.99 8.01 1.11
CA GLN A 239 -4.67 7.08 0.03
C GLN A 239 -3.98 5.82 0.54
N ASN A 240 -3.02 5.92 1.46
CA ASN A 240 -2.37 4.77 2.10
C ASN A 240 -3.40 3.89 2.83
N ALA A 241 -4.22 4.48 3.70
CA ALA A 241 -5.26 3.76 4.44
C ALA A 241 -6.32 3.12 3.52
N THR A 242 -6.70 3.79 2.43
CA THR A 242 -7.62 3.25 1.41
C THR A 242 -6.98 2.07 0.68
N ASN A 243 -5.75 2.20 0.19
CA ASN A 243 -5.03 1.11 -0.48
C ASN A 243 -4.84 -0.11 0.42
N LEU A 244 -4.63 0.09 1.73
CA LEU A 244 -4.53 -0.99 2.72
C LEU A 244 -5.88 -1.68 2.98
N ALA A 245 -6.99 -0.95 3.01
CA ALA A 245 -8.31 -1.50 3.29
C ALA A 245 -8.95 -2.16 2.06
N ASP A 246 -8.88 -1.49 0.91
CA ASP A 246 -9.54 -1.89 -0.34
C ASP A 246 -8.62 -2.75 -1.22
N SER A 247 -7.35 -2.95 -0.84
CA SER A 247 -6.37 -3.78 -1.55
C SER A 247 -5.17 -4.13 -0.63
N PHE A 248 -3.94 -3.98 -1.10
CA PHE A 248 -2.69 -4.16 -0.37
C PHE A 248 -1.64 -3.12 -0.78
N VAL A 249 -0.57 -3.00 0.03
CA VAL A 249 0.69 -2.33 -0.32
C VAL A 249 1.76 -3.39 -0.55
N LYS A 250 2.33 -3.45 -1.76
CA LYS A 250 3.43 -4.36 -2.12
C LYS A 250 4.77 -3.79 -1.64
N GLN A 251 5.63 -4.67 -1.14
CA GLN A 251 6.97 -4.39 -0.65
C GLN A 251 7.93 -5.38 -1.31
N VAL A 252 8.59 -4.93 -2.38
CA VAL A 252 9.59 -5.73 -3.10
C VAL A 252 10.83 -5.90 -2.22
N ILE A 253 11.30 -7.14 -2.05
CA ILE A 253 12.47 -7.41 -1.21
C ILE A 253 13.78 -7.00 -1.91
N ASN A 254 14.72 -6.45 -1.14
CA ASN A 254 15.96 -5.87 -1.65
C ASN A 254 17.18 -6.39 -0.88
N LYS A 255 18.23 -6.85 -1.58
CA LYS A 255 19.48 -7.35 -0.99
C LYS A 255 20.12 -6.34 -0.01
N THR A 256 20.01 -5.03 -0.25
CA THR A 256 20.61 -4.00 0.62
C THR A 256 20.02 -3.94 2.03
N LYS A 257 18.81 -4.48 2.23
CA LYS A 257 18.16 -4.55 3.55
C LYS A 257 18.43 -5.88 4.29
N ILE A 258 19.26 -6.77 3.73
CA ILE A 258 19.75 -7.97 4.42
C ILE A 258 21.07 -7.62 5.11
N THR A 259 21.15 -7.83 6.43
CA THR A 259 22.32 -7.50 7.26
C THR A 259 22.72 -8.72 8.11
N GLY A 260 23.94 -8.72 8.68
CA GLY A 260 24.44 -9.82 9.54
C GLY A 260 24.71 -11.17 8.85
N THR A 261 24.57 -11.23 7.52
CA THR A 261 24.72 -12.46 6.72
C THR A 261 26.19 -12.84 6.51
N THR A 262 26.50 -14.14 6.54
CA THR A 262 27.78 -14.69 6.01
C THR A 262 27.70 -14.93 4.50
N ASN A 263 26.51 -15.29 4.02
CA ASN A 263 26.24 -15.57 2.61
C ASN A 263 26.11 -14.23 1.87
N THR A 264 27.16 -13.83 1.18
CA THR A 264 27.29 -12.49 0.57
C THR A 264 27.45 -12.52 -0.95
N GLU A 265 27.71 -13.69 -1.55
CA GLU A 265 28.03 -13.83 -2.97
C GLU A 265 26.92 -13.35 -3.91
N LYS A 266 27.26 -13.21 -5.20
CA LYS A 266 26.30 -12.93 -6.26
C LYS A 266 25.50 -14.20 -6.57
N GLN A 267 24.24 -14.02 -6.98
CA GLN A 267 23.47 -15.15 -7.51
C GLN A 267 24.16 -15.76 -8.76
N PRO A 268 23.90 -17.04 -9.08
CA PRO A 268 24.47 -17.69 -10.25
C PRO A 268 24.09 -16.98 -11.56
N GLY A 269 25.09 -16.66 -12.39
CA GLY A 269 24.90 -15.88 -13.62
C GLY A 269 24.17 -16.63 -14.75
N ASN A 270 24.08 -17.96 -14.64
CA ASN A 270 23.36 -18.86 -15.53
C ASN A 270 21.90 -19.15 -15.09
N TYR A 271 21.45 -18.66 -13.93
CA TYR A 271 20.06 -18.84 -13.50
C TYR A 271 19.15 -17.81 -14.20
N SER A 272 18.03 -18.28 -14.75
CA SER A 272 16.92 -17.40 -15.16
C SER A 272 15.84 -17.37 -14.08
N PHE A 273 15.42 -18.55 -13.64
CA PHE A 273 14.52 -18.71 -12.49
C PHE A 273 15.30 -18.71 -11.18
N VAL A 274 14.65 -18.20 -10.12
CA VAL A 274 15.21 -18.08 -8.77
C VAL A 274 14.34 -18.80 -7.73
N GLY A 275 13.52 -19.74 -8.20
CA GLY A 275 12.74 -20.66 -7.39
C GLY A 275 12.73 -22.01 -8.09
N TYR A 276 12.97 -23.09 -7.33
CA TYR A 276 13.05 -24.45 -7.85
C TYR A 276 12.20 -25.40 -7.01
N SER A 277 11.63 -26.42 -7.66
CA SER A 277 10.72 -27.42 -7.08
C SER A 277 11.43 -28.72 -6.65
N VAL A 278 12.77 -28.71 -6.66
CA VAL A 278 13.66 -29.76 -6.18
C VAL A 278 14.84 -29.13 -5.44
N ASP A 279 15.52 -29.90 -4.59
CA ASP A 279 16.67 -29.42 -3.82
C ASP A 279 17.72 -28.82 -4.77
N LEU A 280 18.29 -27.65 -4.44
CA LEU A 280 19.19 -26.93 -5.37
C LEU A 280 20.40 -27.72 -5.84
N ASN A 281 20.83 -28.73 -5.08
CA ASN A 281 21.96 -29.60 -5.36
C ASN A 281 21.58 -30.86 -6.19
N THR A 282 20.33 -30.98 -6.65
CA THR A 282 19.85 -32.10 -7.47
C THR A 282 20.42 -32.05 -8.89
N ILE A 283 21.19 -33.07 -9.29
CA ILE A 283 21.80 -33.19 -10.62
C ILE A 283 21.36 -34.50 -11.27
N THR A 284 20.90 -34.45 -12.52
CA THR A 284 20.76 -35.65 -13.36
C THR A 284 21.98 -35.82 -14.25
N THR A 285 22.71 -36.93 -14.09
CA THR A 285 23.72 -37.38 -15.03
C THR A 285 23.11 -38.40 -16.00
N ARG A 286 23.61 -38.44 -17.25
CA ARG A 286 23.11 -39.38 -18.26
C ARG A 286 24.27 -40.09 -18.95
N THR A 287 24.26 -41.41 -18.88
CA THR A 287 25.30 -42.30 -19.41
C THR A 287 24.67 -43.25 -20.41
N GLY A 288 24.86 -42.97 -21.71
CA GLY A 288 24.14 -43.65 -22.78
C GLY A 288 22.64 -43.40 -22.71
N ASN A 289 21.86 -44.46 -22.47
CA ASN A 289 20.41 -44.40 -22.25
C ASN A 289 20.03 -44.34 -20.76
N ASN A 290 20.94 -44.62 -19.83
CA ASN A 290 20.66 -44.55 -18.39
C ASN A 290 20.69 -43.10 -17.91
N SER A 291 19.72 -42.75 -17.06
CA SER A 291 19.58 -41.45 -16.41
C SER A 291 19.62 -41.66 -14.90
N GLN A 292 20.52 -40.99 -14.18
CA GLN A 292 20.68 -41.11 -12.74
C GLN A 292 20.59 -39.73 -12.11
N THR A 293 19.71 -39.56 -11.12
CA THR A 293 19.58 -38.32 -10.35
C THR A 293 20.21 -38.50 -8.97
N SER A 294 21.02 -37.53 -8.54
CA SER A 294 21.70 -37.52 -7.25
C SER A 294 21.84 -36.10 -6.71
N SER A 295 22.06 -35.96 -5.41
CA SER A 295 22.29 -34.66 -4.75
C SER A 295 23.78 -34.48 -4.47
N SER A 296 24.38 -33.38 -4.94
CA SER A 296 25.79 -33.05 -4.64
C SER A 296 25.95 -32.42 -3.25
N SER A 297 27.14 -32.51 -2.66
CA SER A 297 27.51 -31.73 -1.46
C SER A 297 27.62 -30.23 -1.77
N ASP A 298 28.14 -29.90 -2.95
CA ASP A 298 28.87 -28.65 -3.18
C ASP A 298 27.97 -27.45 -3.55
N ASN A 299 26.71 -27.71 -3.92
CA ASN A 299 25.78 -26.69 -4.42
C ASN A 299 24.82 -26.20 -3.31
N LEU A 300 25.39 -25.67 -2.23
CA LEU A 300 24.66 -24.85 -1.24
C LEU A 300 24.71 -23.36 -1.64
N PRO A 301 23.68 -22.55 -1.32
CA PRO A 301 23.76 -21.11 -1.54
C PRO A 301 24.87 -20.45 -0.71
N SER A 302 25.89 -19.94 -1.38
CA SER A 302 26.82 -18.92 -0.86
C SER A 302 26.25 -17.50 -0.96
N TRP A 303 25.14 -17.34 -1.68
CA TRP A 303 24.35 -16.12 -1.84
C TRP A 303 23.10 -16.13 -0.94
N ASN A 304 22.71 -14.96 -0.45
CA ASN A 304 21.52 -14.76 0.39
C ASN A 304 20.29 -14.25 -0.36
N PHE A 305 20.44 -13.80 -1.61
CA PHE A 305 19.39 -13.16 -2.41
C PHE A 305 19.56 -13.50 -3.89
N ALA A 306 18.45 -13.71 -4.60
CA ALA A 306 18.46 -13.79 -6.05
C ALA A 306 17.16 -13.22 -6.67
N GLN A 307 17.28 -12.58 -7.83
CA GLN A 307 16.19 -12.02 -8.65
C GLN A 307 16.15 -12.68 -10.03
N ARG A 308 14.95 -12.81 -10.59
CA ARG A 308 14.70 -13.46 -11.89
C ARG A 308 15.37 -12.71 -13.05
N ILE A 309 16.23 -13.41 -13.79
CA ILE A 309 16.96 -12.89 -14.95
C ILE A 309 16.20 -13.23 -16.23
N VAL A 310 15.94 -12.21 -17.04
CA VAL A 310 15.44 -12.34 -18.42
C VAL A 310 16.62 -12.41 -19.38
N TRP A 311 16.51 -13.24 -20.40
CA TRP A 311 17.58 -13.52 -21.36
C TRP A 311 17.25 -13.02 -22.76
N THR A 312 18.27 -12.73 -23.55
CA THR A 312 18.18 -12.51 -25.00
C THR A 312 19.09 -13.50 -25.74
N ASN A 313 19.01 -13.53 -27.07
CA ASN A 313 19.87 -14.37 -27.90
C ASN A 313 20.40 -13.59 -29.11
N THR A 314 21.72 -13.54 -29.24
CA THR A 314 22.44 -12.83 -30.30
C THR A 314 23.44 -13.79 -30.91
N ALA A 315 23.48 -13.89 -32.25
CA ALA A 315 24.36 -14.81 -32.98
C ALA A 315 24.32 -16.27 -32.46
N ASN A 316 23.12 -16.77 -32.13
CA ASN A 316 22.83 -18.09 -31.54
C ASN A 316 23.34 -18.33 -30.10
N LYS A 317 23.98 -17.35 -29.46
CA LYS A 317 24.41 -17.41 -28.05
C LYS A 317 23.38 -16.72 -27.15
N ASN A 318 23.04 -17.32 -26.00
CA ASN A 318 22.15 -16.72 -25.01
C ASN A 318 22.95 -15.86 -24.01
N PHE A 319 22.40 -14.70 -23.66
CA PHE A 319 22.96 -13.74 -22.70
C PHE A 319 21.86 -13.29 -21.70
N PRO A 320 22.20 -13.01 -20.42
CA PRO A 320 21.37 -12.16 -19.57
C PRO A 320 21.11 -10.81 -20.28
N LEU A 321 19.88 -10.31 -20.21
CA LEU A 321 19.55 -8.99 -20.76
C LEU A 321 20.19 -7.90 -19.88
N ALA A 322 20.96 -7.00 -20.49
CA ALA A 322 21.78 -6.03 -19.77
C ALA A 322 20.97 -4.95 -19.01
N ASP A 323 19.71 -4.72 -19.39
CA ASP A 323 18.82 -3.69 -18.84
C ASP A 323 18.20 -4.08 -17.48
N GLN A 324 19.04 -4.57 -16.57
CA GLN A 324 18.78 -4.64 -15.12
C GLN A 324 19.92 -3.92 -14.36
N THR A 325 20.30 -2.74 -14.83
CA THR A 325 21.16 -1.82 -14.08
C THR A 325 20.35 -1.13 -12.98
N GLU A 326 21.02 -0.64 -11.92
CA GLU A 326 20.37 -0.11 -10.70
C GLU A 326 19.41 1.08 -10.95
N ASN A 327 19.50 1.75 -12.11
CA ASN A 327 18.67 2.88 -12.50
C ASN A 327 17.54 2.53 -13.50
N SER A 328 17.39 1.26 -13.88
CA SER A 328 16.38 0.78 -14.83
C SER A 328 15.22 0.08 -14.11
N VAL A 329 13.97 0.32 -14.53
CA VAL A 329 12.80 -0.38 -13.98
C VAL A 329 12.88 -1.86 -14.37
N PRO A 330 13.01 -2.80 -13.41
CA PRO A 330 13.28 -4.18 -13.75
C PRO A 330 12.09 -4.84 -14.45
N LEU A 331 12.38 -5.63 -15.48
CA LEU A 331 11.36 -6.40 -16.23
C LEU A 331 10.53 -7.32 -15.32
N THR A 332 11.08 -7.74 -14.18
CA THR A 332 10.40 -8.56 -13.18
C THR A 332 10.98 -8.28 -11.79
N ASP A 333 10.09 -8.23 -10.81
CA ASP A 333 10.39 -8.05 -9.39
C ASP A 333 10.34 -9.38 -8.61
N VAL A 334 10.24 -10.52 -9.31
CA VAL A 334 10.29 -11.85 -8.68
C VAL A 334 11.70 -12.11 -8.16
N SER A 335 11.82 -12.09 -6.84
CA SER A 335 13.06 -12.31 -6.11
C SER A 335 12.82 -13.12 -4.83
N TRP A 336 13.89 -13.66 -4.26
CA TRP A 336 13.87 -14.43 -3.01
C TRP A 336 15.07 -14.07 -2.14
N ILE A 337 14.83 -13.93 -0.84
CA ILE A 337 15.85 -14.14 0.19
C ILE A 337 16.01 -15.66 0.30
N TYR A 338 17.21 -16.16 0.03
CA TYR A 338 17.57 -17.58 0.06
C TYR A 338 18.01 -18.05 1.46
N SER A 339 18.57 -17.15 2.27
CA SER A 339 19.09 -17.48 3.61
C SER A 339 19.25 -16.24 4.48
N LEU A 340 18.92 -16.37 5.77
CA LEU A 340 19.29 -15.43 6.83
C LEU A 340 20.29 -16.11 7.78
N SER A 341 21.44 -16.51 7.22
CA SER A 341 22.49 -17.27 7.91
C SER A 341 23.65 -16.36 8.31
N GLY A 342 23.98 -16.34 9.61
CA GLY A 342 25.05 -15.52 10.18
C GLY A 342 24.67 -14.98 11.55
N MET A 343 25.65 -14.53 12.33
CA MET A 343 25.39 -13.94 13.65
C MET A 343 24.65 -12.62 13.48
N ASN A 344 23.44 -12.53 14.07
CA ASN A 344 22.51 -11.41 13.91
C ASN A 344 22.02 -11.19 12.47
N ALA A 345 22.00 -12.24 11.64
CA ALA A 345 21.47 -12.18 10.29
C ALA A 345 19.97 -11.82 10.28
N LYS A 346 19.61 -10.75 9.58
CA LYS A 346 18.22 -10.26 9.49
C LYS A 346 17.89 -9.58 8.16
N TYR A 347 16.61 -9.54 7.83
CA TYR A 347 16.05 -8.67 6.78
C TYR A 347 15.13 -7.61 7.40
N THR A 348 15.38 -6.34 7.10
CA THR A 348 14.61 -5.21 7.64
C THR A 348 13.63 -4.68 6.60
N LEU A 349 12.33 -4.67 6.92
CA LEU A 349 11.29 -3.99 6.16
C LEU A 349 10.88 -2.69 6.88
N THR A 350 10.68 -1.60 6.13
CA THR A 350 10.17 -0.31 6.66
C THR A 350 9.07 0.21 5.74
N PHE A 351 7.96 0.69 6.31
CA PHE A 351 6.77 1.12 5.58
C PHE A 351 5.97 2.17 6.37
N ASN A 352 5.26 3.05 5.64
CA ASN A 352 4.30 3.98 6.23
C ASN A 352 2.89 3.35 6.30
N TYR A 353 2.20 3.60 7.41
CA TYR A 353 0.94 2.96 7.72
C TYR A 353 -0.01 3.89 8.50
N TYR A 354 -1.20 4.11 7.96
CA TYR A 354 -2.21 5.03 8.52
C TYR A 354 -3.60 4.39 8.74
N GLY A 355 -3.72 3.06 8.56
CA GLY A 355 -4.94 2.29 8.83
C GLY A 355 -5.12 1.89 10.31
N PRO A 356 -6.04 0.96 10.64
CA PRO A 356 -6.26 0.41 11.99
C PRO A 356 -5.00 -0.18 12.63
N ASP A 357 -4.89 -0.23 13.96
CA ASP A 357 -3.68 -0.64 14.70
C ASP A 357 -3.20 -2.09 14.44
N THR A 358 -4.06 -2.91 13.81
CA THR A 358 -3.77 -4.25 13.32
C THR A 358 -3.75 -4.31 11.79
N ALA A 359 -2.92 -5.20 11.23
CA ALA A 359 -2.86 -5.48 9.80
C ALA A 359 -2.49 -6.96 9.54
N TYR A 360 -2.53 -7.37 8.27
CA TYR A 360 -2.17 -8.70 7.82
C TYR A 360 -1.04 -8.61 6.80
N LEU A 361 0.04 -9.33 7.07
CA LEU A 361 1.24 -9.40 6.25
C LEU A 361 1.32 -10.77 5.57
N TYR A 362 1.36 -10.76 4.25
CA TYR A 362 1.45 -11.94 3.40
C TYR A 362 2.78 -11.96 2.64
N PHE A 363 3.37 -13.13 2.43
CA PHE A 363 4.57 -13.33 1.60
C PHE A 363 4.69 -14.78 1.14
N PRO A 364 5.25 -15.08 -0.05
CA PRO A 364 5.51 -16.46 -0.44
C PRO A 364 6.70 -17.02 0.31
N TYR A 365 6.65 -18.31 0.66
CA TYR A 365 7.73 -19.03 1.33
C TYR A 365 7.85 -20.49 0.90
N LYS A 366 9.07 -21.04 0.98
CA LYS A 366 9.40 -22.46 0.68
C LYS A 366 10.74 -22.89 1.27
N LEU A 367 11.10 -24.17 1.21
CA LEU A 367 12.44 -24.66 1.56
C LEU A 367 13.44 -24.58 0.38
N VAL A 368 14.74 -24.59 0.72
CA VAL A 368 15.86 -24.72 -0.21
C VAL A 368 16.21 -26.21 -0.45
N LYS A 369 16.18 -27.01 0.61
CA LYS A 369 16.39 -28.47 0.62
C LYS A 369 15.35 -29.20 1.47
N THR A 370 15.10 -30.46 1.16
CA THR A 370 13.97 -31.22 1.72
C THR A 370 14.10 -31.50 3.22
N ASN A 371 15.33 -31.48 3.76
CA ASN A 371 15.64 -31.73 5.17
C ASN A 371 15.93 -30.45 5.99
N ASP A 372 15.67 -29.26 5.44
CA ASP A 372 15.91 -27.98 6.12
C ASP A 372 14.94 -27.77 7.29
N ARG A 373 15.45 -27.56 8.50
CA ARG A 373 14.63 -27.13 9.66
C ARG A 373 14.35 -25.63 9.59
N ALA A 374 13.28 -25.27 8.89
CA ALA A 374 12.86 -23.88 8.73
C ALA A 374 12.18 -23.31 9.99
N GLU A 375 12.72 -22.22 10.52
CA GLU A 375 12.11 -21.37 11.53
C GLU A 375 12.30 -19.89 11.17
N LEU A 376 11.30 -19.06 11.45
CA LEU A 376 11.32 -17.64 11.14
C LEU A 376 10.63 -16.86 12.26
N GLN A 377 11.21 -15.75 12.69
CA GLN A 377 10.64 -14.83 13.68
C GLN A 377 10.68 -13.39 13.17
N TYR A 378 9.81 -12.54 13.72
CA TYR A 378 9.76 -11.11 13.41
C TYR A 378 9.71 -10.24 14.67
N SER A 379 10.47 -9.14 14.69
CA SER A 379 10.27 -8.02 15.62
C SER A 379 9.53 -6.90 14.89
N LEU A 380 8.43 -6.40 15.47
CA LEU A 380 7.75 -5.19 14.99
C LEU A 380 8.17 -4.01 15.86
N ASN A 381 8.65 -2.93 15.23
CA ASN A 381 8.96 -1.65 15.87
C ASN A 381 9.97 -1.71 17.04
N GLY A 382 10.82 -2.76 17.09
CA GLY A 382 11.78 -3.00 18.17
C GLY A 382 11.21 -3.76 19.38
N ALA A 383 9.97 -4.24 19.31
CA ALA A 383 9.39 -5.12 20.33
C ALA A 383 10.04 -6.51 20.31
N ASN A 384 9.81 -7.29 21.38
CA ASN A 384 10.27 -8.69 21.47
C ASN A 384 9.85 -9.51 20.24
N ALA A 385 10.77 -10.33 19.73
CA ALA A 385 10.54 -11.14 18.55
C ALA A 385 9.41 -12.16 18.78
N LYS A 386 8.55 -12.31 17.79
CA LYS A 386 7.46 -13.30 17.74
C LYS A 386 7.79 -14.36 16.69
N LEU A 387 7.62 -15.64 17.03
CA LEU A 387 7.74 -16.73 16.07
C LEU A 387 6.64 -16.64 15.01
N ILE A 388 6.96 -17.01 13.77
CA ILE A 388 5.98 -17.25 12.71
C ILE A 388 5.72 -18.75 12.69
N GLU A 389 4.53 -19.15 13.16
CA GLU A 389 4.19 -20.55 13.35
C GLU A 389 3.90 -21.24 12.00
N PHE A 390 4.60 -22.34 11.77
CA PHE A 390 4.36 -23.29 10.68
C PHE A 390 3.86 -24.61 11.29
N LYS A 391 2.95 -25.30 10.58
CA LYS A 391 2.52 -26.65 10.95
C LYS A 391 3.72 -27.61 10.94
N PRO A 392 3.70 -28.68 11.76
CA PRO A 392 4.68 -29.75 11.66
C PRO A 392 4.74 -30.34 10.24
N ALA A 393 5.94 -30.70 9.79
CA ALA A 393 6.09 -31.45 8.55
C ALA A 393 5.36 -32.80 8.65
N PRO A 394 4.67 -33.28 7.59
CA PRO A 394 3.92 -34.52 7.64
C PRO A 394 4.86 -35.71 7.87
N THR A 395 4.70 -36.38 9.02
CA THR A 395 5.51 -37.53 9.38
C THR A 395 5.12 -38.74 8.55
N VAL A 396 5.97 -39.11 7.58
CA VAL A 396 5.90 -40.42 6.92
C VAL A 396 6.04 -41.49 8.01
N PRO A 397 5.09 -42.44 8.15
CA PRO A 397 5.23 -43.51 9.12
C PRO A 397 6.53 -44.29 8.87
N PRO A 398 7.30 -44.64 9.92
CA PRO A 398 8.52 -45.43 9.73
C PRO A 398 8.14 -46.77 9.10
N VAL A 399 8.87 -47.17 8.05
CA VAL A 399 8.66 -48.45 7.37
C VAL A 399 8.94 -49.58 8.36
N GLN A 400 7.87 -50.14 8.92
CA GLN A 400 7.96 -51.29 9.81
C GLN A 400 8.55 -52.46 9.02
N PRO A 401 9.65 -53.10 9.49
CA PRO A 401 10.26 -54.21 8.77
C PRO A 401 9.25 -55.36 8.62
N PRO A 402 9.28 -56.10 7.49
CA PRO A 402 8.23 -57.05 7.14
C PRO A 402 8.09 -58.13 8.20
N ALA A 403 6.93 -58.16 8.86
CA ALA A 403 6.56 -59.23 9.78
C ALA A 403 6.44 -60.56 9.02
N ALA A 404 6.92 -61.64 9.63
CA ALA A 404 6.85 -62.97 9.04
C ALA A 404 5.38 -63.43 8.86
N PRO A 405 5.06 -64.20 7.80
CA PRO A 405 3.68 -64.58 7.51
C PRO A 405 3.12 -65.56 8.54
N ALA A 406 1.93 -65.25 9.06
CA ALA A 406 1.07 -66.16 9.82
C ALA A 406 -0.23 -66.43 9.03
N PRO A 407 -0.97 -67.54 9.30
CA PRO A 407 -1.96 -68.07 8.36
C PRO A 407 -3.21 -67.20 8.17
N ALA A 408 -3.87 -67.39 7.02
CA ALA A 408 -5.06 -66.65 6.62
C ALA A 408 -6.34 -67.19 7.29
N GLU A 409 -7.26 -66.28 7.61
CA GLU A 409 -8.69 -66.58 7.78
C GLU A 409 -9.56 -65.55 7.03
N ARG A 410 -10.87 -65.75 6.96
CA ARG A 410 -11.63 -65.52 5.71
C ARG A 410 -12.64 -64.36 5.77
N ALA A 411 -12.46 -63.43 4.83
CA ALA A 411 -13.47 -62.66 4.08
C ALA A 411 -14.70 -62.02 4.81
N ALA A 412 -14.77 -60.68 4.71
CA ALA A 412 -16.01 -59.94 4.49
C ALA A 412 -15.75 -58.84 3.44
N THR A 413 -16.78 -58.43 2.68
CA THR A 413 -16.61 -57.70 1.40
C THR A 413 -16.84 -56.19 1.48
N GLU A 414 -16.01 -55.47 0.72
CA GLU A 414 -16.28 -54.23 -0.03
C GLU A 414 -17.42 -53.29 0.41
N THR A 415 -17.04 -52.04 0.73
CA THR A 415 -17.59 -50.85 0.05
C THR A 415 -16.51 -49.76 0.09
N ALA A 416 -16.10 -49.26 -1.09
CA ALA A 416 -15.00 -48.31 -1.20
C ALA A 416 -15.51 -46.91 -1.58
N ALA A 417 -15.42 -45.97 -0.63
CA ALA A 417 -15.58 -44.53 -0.88
C ALA A 417 -14.76 -43.75 0.15
N ASN A 418 -13.56 -43.29 -0.25
CA ASN A 418 -12.79 -42.33 0.55
C ASN A 418 -12.34 -41.15 -0.32
N SER A 419 -13.09 -40.06 -0.24
CA SER A 419 -12.76 -38.77 -0.84
C SER A 419 -12.32 -37.80 0.24
N ASN A 420 -11.01 -37.53 0.34
CA ASN A 420 -10.48 -36.57 1.30
C ASN A 420 -11.01 -35.15 1.02
N GLN A 421 -12.04 -34.75 1.77
CA GLN A 421 -12.31 -33.34 2.06
C GLN A 421 -11.60 -32.96 3.35
N THR A 422 -11.01 -31.77 3.40
CA THR A 422 -10.53 -31.14 4.64
C THR A 422 -10.90 -29.67 4.65
N ASN A 423 -11.78 -29.29 5.59
CA ASN A 423 -12.14 -27.91 5.92
C ASN A 423 -12.85 -27.88 7.29
N GLN A 424 -12.79 -26.71 7.93
CA GLN A 424 -13.56 -26.31 9.12
C GLN A 424 -13.20 -26.93 10.49
N GLU A 425 -13.84 -26.37 11.52
CA GLU A 425 -13.40 -26.26 12.91
C GLU A 425 -14.43 -26.89 13.88
N GLY A 426 -14.01 -27.16 15.12
CA GLY A 426 -14.90 -27.03 16.29
C GLY A 426 -15.02 -28.21 17.26
N SER A 427 -14.55 -27.98 18.50
CA SER A 427 -15.05 -28.54 19.79
C SER A 427 -14.90 -30.07 20.03
N ASP A 428 -14.40 -30.58 21.17
CA ASP A 428 -13.81 -30.04 22.42
C ASP A 428 -13.01 -31.21 23.10
N THR A 429 -12.43 -31.23 24.31
CA THR A 429 -12.54 -30.44 25.57
C THR A 429 -11.16 -30.29 26.26
N ASN A 430 -11.12 -29.57 27.40
CA ASN A 430 -10.22 -29.83 28.53
C ASN A 430 -8.68 -29.77 28.30
N GLN A 431 -8.16 -28.60 27.92
CA GLN A 431 -7.66 -27.62 28.91
C GLN A 431 -7.17 -26.34 28.18
N ALA A 432 -7.07 -25.22 28.90
CA ALA A 432 -7.14 -23.89 28.29
C ALA A 432 -5.82 -23.37 27.65
N MET A 433 -5.89 -23.05 26.36
CA MET A 433 -5.07 -22.02 25.70
C MET A 433 -5.95 -21.19 24.74
N PRO A 434 -5.62 -19.91 24.46
CA PRO A 434 -6.55 -18.99 23.80
C PRO A 434 -6.54 -19.06 22.25
N ALA A 435 -7.75 -19.10 21.68
CA ALA A 435 -8.13 -18.59 20.36
C ALA A 435 -7.21 -18.86 19.15
N THR A 436 -7.34 -20.06 18.55
CA THR A 436 -7.27 -20.33 17.10
C THR A 436 -6.35 -19.45 16.24
N ALA A 437 -5.04 -19.54 16.45
CA ALA A 437 -4.07 -19.17 15.42
C ALA A 437 -4.07 -20.22 14.29
N THR A 438 -4.46 -19.84 13.08
CA THR A 438 -4.34 -20.72 11.91
C THR A 438 -2.88 -20.77 11.47
N MET A 439 -2.14 -21.78 11.93
CA MET A 439 -0.72 -21.97 11.58
C MET A 439 -0.51 -22.03 10.06
N ASN A 440 0.58 -21.44 9.59
CA ASN A 440 0.99 -21.50 8.19
C ASN A 440 1.32 -22.96 7.81
N GLU A 441 1.13 -23.36 6.56
CA GLU A 441 1.51 -24.72 6.12
C GLU A 441 2.99 -25.06 6.39
N ALA A 442 3.30 -26.35 6.53
CA ALA A 442 4.70 -26.80 6.55
C ALA A 442 5.40 -26.37 5.25
N PRO A 443 6.54 -25.67 5.30
CA PRO A 443 7.30 -25.32 4.10
C PRO A 443 7.84 -26.58 3.42
N THR A 444 7.68 -26.69 2.10
CA THR A 444 8.21 -27.80 1.29
C THR A 444 9.22 -27.27 0.27
N VAL A 445 9.96 -28.17 -0.39
CA VAL A 445 10.76 -27.82 -1.57
C VAL A 445 9.92 -27.78 -2.85
N ALA A 446 8.89 -28.63 -2.95
CA ALA A 446 8.12 -28.82 -4.18
C ALA A 446 7.11 -27.71 -4.47
N ASP A 447 6.78 -26.86 -3.49
CA ASP A 447 5.66 -25.91 -3.53
C ASP A 447 6.08 -24.47 -3.17
N ILE A 448 5.19 -23.52 -3.44
CA ILE A 448 5.22 -22.17 -2.88
C ILE A 448 3.97 -22.02 -2.02
N ASN A 449 4.18 -21.94 -0.71
CA ASN A 449 3.11 -21.57 0.21
C ASN A 449 3.06 -20.04 0.33
N VAL A 450 1.93 -19.48 0.78
CA VAL A 450 1.82 -18.04 1.08
C VAL A 450 1.50 -17.89 2.57
N ALA A 451 2.38 -17.18 3.29
CA ALA A 451 2.22 -16.96 4.72
C ALA A 451 1.15 -15.90 4.98
N LYS A 452 0.57 -15.93 6.18
CA LYS A 452 -0.34 -14.90 6.70
C LYS A 452 0.04 -14.63 8.16
N VAL A 453 0.51 -13.42 8.45
CA VAL A 453 0.91 -12.99 9.80
C VAL A 453 0.05 -11.80 10.23
N LYS A 454 -0.67 -11.94 11.34
CA LYS A 454 -1.40 -10.82 11.95
C LYS A 454 -0.45 -9.92 12.74
N LEU A 455 -0.35 -8.66 12.32
CA LEU A 455 0.39 -7.60 13.01
C LEU A 455 -0.53 -6.86 13.98
N THR A 456 0.03 -6.42 15.10
CA THR A 456 -0.68 -5.77 16.22
C THR A 456 0.22 -4.71 16.86
N GLY A 457 -0.30 -3.54 17.19
CA GLY A 457 0.52 -2.46 17.77
C GLY A 457 1.34 -1.70 16.72
N LEU A 458 0.75 -1.47 15.55
CA LEU A 458 1.34 -0.60 14.54
C LEU A 458 1.38 0.85 15.03
N LYS A 459 2.45 1.57 14.72
CA LYS A 459 2.54 3.02 14.90
C LYS A 459 1.72 3.73 13.81
N PHE A 460 1.31 4.96 14.08
CA PHE A 460 0.79 5.87 13.05
C PHE A 460 1.99 6.47 12.30
N GLY A 461 2.04 6.34 10.98
CA GLY A 461 3.22 6.69 10.18
C GLY A 461 4.20 5.52 10.03
N GLU A 462 5.49 5.78 10.24
CA GLU A 462 6.53 4.79 9.93
C GLU A 462 6.53 3.59 10.90
N ASN A 463 6.63 2.40 10.32
CA ASN A 463 6.75 1.12 11.00
C ASN A 463 7.91 0.32 10.41
N THR A 464 8.61 -0.45 11.25
CA THR A 464 9.72 -1.32 10.83
C THR A 464 9.51 -2.75 11.34
N ILE A 465 9.80 -3.76 10.51
CA ILE A 465 9.78 -5.18 10.85
C ILE A 465 11.16 -5.79 10.55
N ASP A 466 11.78 -6.39 11.56
CA ASP A 466 13.02 -7.17 11.43
C ASP A 466 12.71 -8.67 11.42
N PHE A 467 12.94 -9.33 10.29
CA PHE A 467 12.87 -10.79 10.14
C PHE A 467 14.21 -11.45 10.45
N SER A 468 14.22 -12.53 11.23
CA SER A 468 15.43 -13.30 11.56
C SER A 468 15.11 -14.78 11.83
N VAL A 469 16.14 -15.61 11.95
CA VAL A 469 16.02 -16.99 12.47
C VAL A 469 16.12 -16.94 14.01
N PRO A 470 15.31 -17.68 14.78
CA PRO A 470 15.50 -17.84 16.22
C PRO A 470 16.89 -18.41 16.53
N GLN A 471 17.63 -17.83 17.47
CA GLN A 471 18.96 -18.35 17.81
C GLN A 471 18.83 -19.65 18.62
N SER A 472 19.43 -20.73 18.12
CA SER A 472 19.49 -22.03 18.81
C SER A 472 20.33 -21.94 20.09
N THR A 473 19.77 -22.40 21.20
CA THR A 473 20.49 -22.59 22.48
C THR A 473 20.81 -24.07 22.67
N GLY A 474 22.08 -24.44 22.51
CA GLY A 474 22.57 -25.82 22.67
C GLY A 474 22.75 -26.57 21.34
N SER A 475 22.85 -27.90 21.42
CA SER A 475 23.20 -28.80 20.30
C SER A 475 22.04 -29.08 19.33
N ASP A 476 21.19 -28.09 19.08
CA ASP A 476 20.04 -28.19 18.19
C ASP A 476 20.51 -28.08 16.72
N MET A 477 20.07 -28.97 15.83
CA MET A 477 20.50 -28.92 14.41
C MET A 477 20.22 -27.55 13.80
N SER A 478 21.15 -27.05 12.98
CA SER A 478 21.15 -25.67 12.47
C SER A 478 19.82 -25.28 11.82
N LYS A 479 19.08 -24.42 12.51
CA LYS A 479 17.85 -23.79 12.02
C LYS A 479 18.18 -22.85 10.86
N VAL A 480 17.28 -22.78 9.88
CA VAL A 480 17.41 -21.85 8.74
C VAL A 480 16.14 -21.04 8.57
N ALA A 481 16.23 -19.88 7.93
CA ALA A 481 15.03 -19.25 7.40
C ALA A 481 14.52 -20.07 6.20
N PRO A 482 13.20 -20.23 6.00
CA PRO A 482 12.69 -20.61 4.70
C PRO A 482 13.09 -19.52 3.68
N MET A 483 13.10 -19.88 2.39
CA MET A 483 13.12 -18.86 1.34
C MET A 483 11.89 -17.97 1.51
N ILE A 484 12.06 -16.65 1.46
CA ILE A 484 10.93 -15.69 1.52
C ILE A 484 11.02 -14.68 0.37
N GLY A 485 9.88 -14.36 -0.24
CA GLY A 485 9.79 -13.42 -1.37
C GLY A 485 9.17 -12.07 -1.00
N ASN A 486 8.62 -11.39 -2.01
CA ASN A 486 7.96 -10.08 -1.87
C ASN A 486 6.82 -10.12 -0.85
N MET A 487 6.68 -9.02 -0.11
CA MET A 487 5.77 -8.89 1.03
C MET A 487 4.57 -8.01 0.66
N TYR A 488 3.39 -8.32 1.19
CA TYR A 488 2.13 -7.65 0.88
C TYR A 488 1.39 -7.33 2.18
N LEU A 489 1.11 -6.05 2.42
CA LEU A 489 0.45 -5.57 3.64
C LEU A 489 -0.98 -5.12 3.33
N THR A 490 -1.97 -5.59 4.08
CA THR A 490 -3.37 -5.15 3.99
C THR A 490 -3.94 -4.97 5.41
N SER A 491 -4.88 -4.04 5.62
CA SER A 491 -5.61 -3.90 6.88
C SER A 491 -6.89 -4.75 6.92
N SER A 492 -7.22 -5.45 5.82
CA SER A 492 -8.49 -6.14 5.60
C SER A 492 -8.27 -7.64 5.34
N ASP A 493 -8.85 -8.48 6.19
CA ASP A 493 -8.72 -9.95 6.12
C ASP A 493 -9.78 -10.61 5.23
N THR A 494 -10.14 -9.94 4.14
CA THR A 494 -11.19 -10.42 3.23
C THR A 494 -10.63 -11.35 2.16
N ASP A 495 -11.41 -12.35 1.78
CA ASP A 495 -11.14 -13.20 0.61
C ASP A 495 -10.89 -12.37 -0.66
N ALA A 496 -11.55 -11.21 -0.79
CA ALA A 496 -11.33 -10.28 -1.89
C ALA A 496 -9.88 -9.75 -1.94
N ASN A 497 -9.31 -9.33 -0.81
CA ASN A 497 -7.92 -8.84 -0.77
C ASN A 497 -6.91 -9.99 -0.77
N LYS A 498 -7.20 -11.12 -0.11
CA LYS A 498 -6.40 -12.35 -0.22
C LYS A 498 -6.23 -12.79 -1.69
N ASN A 499 -7.33 -12.77 -2.46
CA ASN A 499 -7.29 -13.11 -3.87
C ASN A 499 -6.48 -12.08 -4.69
N LYS A 500 -6.62 -10.77 -4.45
CA LYS A 500 -5.79 -9.75 -5.11
C LYS A 500 -4.29 -9.94 -4.81
N ILE A 501 -3.93 -10.31 -3.58
CA ILE A 501 -2.54 -10.62 -3.19
C ILE A 501 -2.03 -11.86 -3.93
N TYR A 502 -2.81 -12.93 -3.96
CA TYR A 502 -2.46 -14.14 -4.73
C TYR A 502 -2.37 -13.84 -6.23
N ASP A 503 -3.22 -12.95 -6.75
CA ASP A 503 -3.20 -12.56 -8.15
C ASP A 503 -1.91 -11.86 -8.54
N ASP A 504 -1.49 -10.83 -7.79
CA ASP A 504 -0.21 -10.13 -8.05
C ASP A 504 1.01 -11.04 -7.85
N LEU A 505 1.02 -11.80 -6.74
CA LEU A 505 2.11 -12.70 -6.37
C LEU A 505 2.33 -13.79 -7.45
N PHE A 506 1.26 -14.39 -7.98
CA PHE A 506 1.38 -15.41 -9.02
C PHE A 506 1.19 -14.86 -10.44
N GLY A 507 1.21 -13.54 -10.63
CA GLY A 507 1.09 -12.89 -11.95
C GLY A 507 -0.22 -13.21 -12.67
N ASN A 508 -1.27 -13.55 -11.93
CA ASN A 508 -2.59 -13.86 -12.44
C ASN A 508 -3.37 -12.56 -12.74
N THR A 509 -4.38 -12.65 -13.59
CA THR A 509 -5.36 -11.57 -13.81
C THR A 509 -6.69 -12.20 -14.18
N LEU A 510 -7.72 -11.96 -13.36
CA LEU A 510 -9.07 -12.42 -13.60
C LEU A 510 -9.83 -11.44 -14.52
N VAL A 511 -10.21 -11.91 -15.70
CA VAL A 511 -11.11 -11.22 -16.62
C VAL A 511 -12.49 -11.90 -16.56
N LYS A 512 -13.56 -11.10 -16.48
CA LYS A 512 -14.94 -11.57 -16.62
C LYS A 512 -15.61 -10.82 -17.77
N GLN A 513 -16.00 -11.53 -18.82
CA GLN A 513 -16.60 -10.94 -20.01
C GLN A 513 -17.54 -11.96 -20.68
N ASN A 514 -18.71 -11.52 -21.15
CA ASN A 514 -19.68 -12.35 -21.87
C ASN A 514 -20.04 -13.65 -21.12
N ASN A 515 -20.18 -13.57 -19.79
CA ASN A 515 -20.36 -14.68 -18.83
C ASN A 515 -19.19 -15.68 -18.72
N GLU A 516 -18.14 -15.58 -19.53
CA GLU A 516 -16.90 -16.35 -19.31
C GLU A 516 -16.05 -15.72 -18.19
N SER A 517 -15.40 -16.57 -17.39
CA SER A 517 -14.40 -16.17 -16.40
C SER A 517 -13.05 -16.77 -16.78
N THR A 518 -12.08 -15.91 -17.09
CA THR A 518 -10.75 -16.31 -17.56
C THR A 518 -9.67 -15.78 -16.63
N VAL A 519 -8.83 -16.68 -16.11
CA VAL A 519 -7.62 -16.32 -15.36
C VAL A 519 -6.44 -16.38 -16.32
N THR A 520 -5.75 -15.25 -16.54
CA THR A 520 -4.56 -15.22 -17.38
C THR A 520 -3.30 -15.13 -16.52
N VAL A 521 -2.25 -15.89 -16.83
CA VAL A 521 -1.00 -15.95 -16.05
C VAL A 521 0.16 -15.35 -16.83
N ASP A 522 0.79 -14.32 -16.26
CA ASP A 522 2.03 -13.71 -16.73
C ASP A 522 3.24 -14.49 -16.19
N LEU A 523 3.88 -15.25 -17.09
CA LEU A 523 5.03 -16.11 -16.75
C LEU A 523 6.31 -15.33 -16.42
N LEU A 524 6.38 -14.02 -16.71
CA LEU A 524 7.49 -13.14 -16.37
C LEU A 524 7.31 -12.52 -14.98
N LYS A 525 6.08 -12.11 -14.62
CA LYS A 525 5.75 -11.43 -13.36
C LYS A 525 5.38 -12.36 -12.21
N GLY A 526 4.78 -13.52 -12.47
CA GLY A 526 4.34 -14.43 -11.42
C GLY A 526 5.47 -15.27 -10.81
N TYR A 527 5.44 -15.47 -9.49
CA TYR A 527 6.28 -16.47 -8.82
C TYR A 527 5.99 -17.88 -9.38
N SER A 528 7.04 -18.63 -9.67
CA SER A 528 6.97 -19.96 -10.28
C SER A 528 8.24 -20.75 -9.96
N LEU A 529 8.19 -22.08 -10.12
CA LEU A 529 9.30 -22.98 -9.83
C LEU A 529 9.77 -23.70 -11.09
N ALA A 530 11.07 -23.68 -11.35
CA ALA A 530 11.73 -24.55 -12.31
C ALA A 530 12.17 -25.88 -11.67
N THR A 531 12.84 -26.73 -12.45
CA THR A 531 13.53 -27.96 -12.02
C THR A 531 14.98 -28.02 -12.55
N SER A 532 15.33 -27.18 -13.52
CA SER A 532 16.63 -27.16 -14.17
C SER A 532 17.11 -25.74 -14.45
N TYR A 533 18.38 -25.44 -14.20
CA TYR A 533 18.96 -24.13 -14.54
C TYR A 533 18.98 -23.83 -16.05
N PHE A 534 18.75 -24.84 -16.91
CA PHE A 534 18.55 -24.67 -18.34
C PHE A 534 17.22 -23.97 -18.70
N GLU A 535 16.19 -24.12 -17.86
CA GLU A 535 14.89 -23.47 -18.08
C GLU A 535 15.05 -21.95 -17.95
N TYR A 536 14.49 -21.21 -18.91
CA TYR A 536 14.72 -19.77 -18.97
C TYR A 536 13.62 -18.96 -19.64
N ILE A 537 13.46 -17.72 -19.19
CA ILE A 537 12.62 -16.72 -19.84
C ILE A 537 13.48 -15.97 -20.86
N ARG A 538 13.13 -16.14 -22.13
CA ARG A 538 13.78 -15.45 -23.25
C ARG A 538 12.88 -14.37 -23.84
N GLN A 539 13.46 -13.19 -24.06
CA GLN A 539 12.91 -12.10 -24.87
C GLN A 539 12.99 -12.46 -26.36
N PHE A 540 11.91 -12.19 -27.08
CA PHE A 540 11.85 -12.24 -28.54
C PHE A 540 11.27 -10.92 -29.06
N THR A 541 12.01 -10.28 -29.96
CA THR A 541 11.54 -9.15 -30.77
C THR A 541 11.17 -9.63 -32.17
N ASP A 542 10.51 -8.78 -32.96
CA ASP A 542 10.34 -8.93 -34.41
C ASP A 542 9.72 -10.23 -34.92
N LEU A 543 9.04 -11.00 -34.05
CA LEU A 543 8.21 -12.12 -34.46
C LEU A 543 7.03 -11.60 -35.29
N THR A 544 6.65 -12.32 -36.34
CA THR A 544 5.41 -12.07 -37.07
C THR A 544 4.27 -12.76 -36.34
N ALA A 545 3.14 -12.09 -36.12
CA ALA A 545 1.97 -12.72 -35.51
C ALA A 545 1.33 -13.72 -36.48
N GLU A 546 0.94 -14.90 -35.99
CA GLU A 546 0.24 -15.91 -36.79
C GLU A 546 -0.97 -15.34 -37.55
N GLY A 547 -1.06 -15.64 -38.85
CA GLY A 547 -2.16 -15.17 -39.71
C GLY A 547 -2.11 -13.68 -40.06
N SER A 548 -1.08 -12.95 -39.64
CA SER A 548 -0.91 -11.52 -39.91
C SER A 548 0.39 -11.21 -40.64
N ALA A 549 0.41 -10.09 -41.36
CA ALA A 549 1.64 -9.47 -41.85
C ALA A 549 2.32 -8.57 -40.78
N THR A 550 1.63 -8.27 -39.67
CA THR A 550 2.14 -7.40 -38.62
C THR A 550 3.13 -8.11 -37.71
N LYS A 551 4.13 -7.37 -37.22
CA LYS A 551 4.97 -7.81 -36.10
C LYS A 551 4.17 -7.85 -34.80
N SER A 552 4.47 -8.81 -33.94
CA SER A 552 4.02 -8.79 -32.55
C SER A 552 4.78 -7.70 -31.78
N PRO A 553 4.25 -7.22 -30.64
CA PRO A 553 5.11 -6.58 -29.64
C PRO A 553 6.20 -7.56 -29.18
N THR A 554 7.21 -7.04 -28.48
CA THR A 554 8.20 -7.86 -27.75
C THR A 554 7.49 -8.82 -26.80
N VAL A 555 7.83 -10.11 -26.86
CA VAL A 555 7.27 -11.14 -25.97
C VAL A 555 8.35 -11.84 -25.16
N TYR A 556 7.96 -12.35 -24.01
CA TYR A 556 8.81 -13.12 -23.10
C TYR A 556 8.24 -14.53 -23.00
N LEU A 557 9.02 -15.52 -23.44
CA LEU A 557 8.58 -16.92 -23.49
C LEU A 557 9.49 -17.80 -22.64
N VAL A 558 8.90 -18.72 -21.88
CA VAL A 558 9.61 -19.77 -21.14
C VAL A 558 10.04 -20.87 -22.10
N GLY A 559 11.33 -21.19 -22.11
CA GLY A 559 11.94 -22.21 -22.97
C GLY A 559 12.59 -23.34 -22.19
N LEU A 560 12.81 -24.46 -22.91
CA LEU A 560 13.48 -25.67 -22.42
C LEU A 560 12.81 -26.35 -21.21
N ILE A 561 11.47 -26.33 -21.13
CA ILE A 561 10.73 -26.99 -20.05
C ILE A 561 10.96 -28.51 -20.10
N ASN A 562 10.50 -29.25 -21.12
CA ASN A 562 10.79 -30.70 -21.21
C ASN A 562 12.07 -31.01 -22.01
N GLY A 563 12.57 -32.23 -21.85
CA GLY A 563 13.48 -32.89 -22.80
C GLY A 563 14.97 -32.81 -22.46
N SER A 564 15.81 -33.26 -23.40
CA SER A 564 17.26 -33.35 -23.23
C SER A 564 18.04 -32.15 -23.79
N ALA A 565 17.37 -31.22 -24.48
CA ALA A 565 18.01 -30.03 -25.02
C ALA A 565 18.57 -29.12 -23.91
N ARG A 566 19.79 -28.61 -24.14
CA ARG A 566 20.52 -27.69 -23.26
C ARG A 566 20.49 -26.27 -23.81
N ARG A 567 20.70 -25.28 -22.94
CA ARG A 567 20.86 -23.87 -23.33
C ARG A 567 22.31 -23.63 -23.77
N THR A 568 22.52 -22.90 -24.86
CA THR A 568 23.86 -22.53 -25.35
C THR A 568 24.16 -21.09 -24.96
N ASP A 569 24.90 -20.91 -23.88
CA ASP A 569 25.20 -19.59 -23.34
C ASP A 569 26.47 -18.99 -23.96
N ALA A 570 26.64 -17.68 -23.83
CA ALA A 570 27.87 -16.99 -24.20
C ALA A 570 29.02 -17.28 -23.21
N GLU A 571 30.27 -17.17 -23.68
CA GLU A 571 31.47 -17.54 -22.92
C GLU A 571 31.75 -16.63 -21.72
N ASN A 572 31.16 -15.43 -21.68
CA ASN A 572 31.23 -14.51 -20.55
C ASN A 572 30.13 -14.71 -19.48
N VAL A 573 29.26 -15.70 -19.65
CA VAL A 573 28.23 -16.07 -18.66
C VAL A 573 28.86 -17.01 -17.62
N PRO A 574 28.83 -16.68 -16.31
CA PRO A 574 29.27 -17.60 -15.26
C PRO A 574 28.44 -18.88 -15.27
N THR A 575 29.09 -20.02 -15.54
CA THR A 575 28.42 -21.31 -15.75
C THR A 575 28.20 -22.14 -14.49
N THR A 576 28.74 -21.71 -13.35
CA THR A 576 28.63 -22.39 -12.05
C THR A 576 27.74 -21.60 -11.07
N PRO A 577 27.02 -22.29 -10.15
CA PRO A 577 26.70 -23.73 -10.11
C PRO A 577 25.87 -24.22 -11.30
N THR A 578 25.96 -25.52 -11.60
CA THR A 578 25.25 -26.21 -12.70
C THR A 578 24.08 -27.07 -12.20
N SER A 579 23.37 -26.59 -11.18
CA SER A 579 22.25 -27.29 -10.53
C SER A 579 21.14 -26.29 -10.11
N PRO A 580 19.92 -26.74 -9.78
CA PRO A 580 19.43 -28.09 -10.05
C PRO A 580 19.37 -28.34 -11.55
N ASN A 581 19.48 -29.60 -11.97
CA ASN A 581 19.66 -29.98 -13.36
C ASN A 581 18.94 -31.29 -13.68
N LEU A 582 17.60 -31.25 -13.64
CA LEU A 582 16.78 -32.31 -14.22
C LEU A 582 16.74 -32.18 -15.75
N THR A 583 16.47 -33.31 -16.42
CA THR A 583 16.30 -33.43 -17.89
C THR A 583 15.25 -34.49 -18.20
N GLY A 584 14.75 -34.52 -19.45
CA GLY A 584 13.63 -35.39 -19.82
C GLY A 584 12.33 -34.99 -19.11
N ASN A 585 11.37 -35.90 -19.00
CA ASN A 585 10.04 -35.67 -18.41
C ASN A 585 10.07 -35.22 -16.94
N SER A 586 11.19 -35.42 -16.24
CA SER A 586 11.40 -34.88 -14.89
C SER A 586 11.64 -33.37 -14.89
N ARG A 587 12.06 -32.79 -16.03
CA ARG A 587 12.19 -31.35 -16.21
C ARG A 587 10.82 -30.72 -16.47
N THR A 588 10.37 -29.92 -15.51
CA THR A 588 9.04 -29.31 -15.46
C THR A 588 9.07 -27.89 -14.87
N PHE A 589 8.08 -27.10 -15.26
CA PHE A 589 7.88 -25.72 -14.84
C PHE A 589 6.54 -25.59 -14.12
N THR A 590 6.55 -25.21 -12.85
CA THR A 590 5.34 -25.10 -12.01
C THR A 590 4.90 -23.65 -11.87
N ILE A 591 3.65 -23.37 -12.21
CA ILE A 591 2.96 -22.10 -11.98
C ILE A 591 1.80 -22.29 -10.99
N TYR A 592 1.16 -21.19 -10.59
CA TYR A 592 -0.03 -21.22 -9.75
C TYR A 592 -1.17 -20.42 -10.38
N VAL A 593 -2.40 -20.93 -10.24
CA VAL A 593 -3.61 -20.38 -10.85
C VAL A 593 -4.68 -20.14 -9.79
N ASN A 594 -5.06 -18.88 -9.58
CA ASN A 594 -6.10 -18.49 -8.64
C ASN A 594 -7.49 -18.56 -9.31
N ALA A 595 -8.09 -19.75 -9.31
CA ALA A 595 -9.35 -19.99 -10.00
C ALA A 595 -10.53 -19.36 -9.23
N PRO A 596 -11.40 -18.56 -9.87
CA PRO A 596 -12.51 -17.87 -9.19
C PRO A 596 -13.60 -18.81 -8.67
N GLN A 597 -13.68 -20.03 -9.21
CA GLN A 597 -14.68 -21.05 -8.94
C GLN A 597 -14.03 -22.45 -9.02
N ASP A 598 -14.74 -23.47 -8.55
CA ASP A 598 -14.37 -24.87 -8.76
C ASP A 598 -14.95 -25.34 -10.11
N GLY A 599 -14.15 -26.00 -10.95
CA GLY A 599 -14.62 -26.47 -12.25
C GLY A 599 -13.53 -26.81 -13.27
N ASP A 600 -13.98 -27.07 -14.50
CA ASP A 600 -13.14 -27.43 -15.63
C ASP A 600 -12.69 -26.19 -16.40
N TYR A 601 -11.39 -26.06 -16.69
CA TYR A 601 -10.82 -24.91 -17.39
C TYR A 601 -10.19 -25.30 -18.73
N TYR A 602 -10.57 -24.62 -19.80
CA TYR A 602 -9.88 -24.66 -21.08
C TYR A 602 -8.57 -23.87 -20.98
N ILE A 603 -7.48 -24.43 -21.49
CA ILE A 603 -6.18 -23.78 -21.55
C ILE A 603 -5.92 -23.26 -22.97
N SER A 604 -5.49 -22.01 -23.06
CA SER A 604 -4.94 -21.39 -24.28
C SER A 604 -3.68 -20.61 -23.96
N GLY A 605 -2.86 -20.28 -24.96
CA GLY A 605 -1.65 -19.49 -24.76
C GLY A 605 -0.87 -19.20 -26.03
N SER A 606 0.05 -18.24 -25.95
CA SER A 606 1.01 -17.99 -27.03
C SER A 606 2.18 -18.97 -26.98
N TYR A 607 2.72 -19.33 -28.14
CA TYR A 607 3.83 -20.29 -28.23
C TYR A 607 4.75 -20.03 -29.41
N LEU A 608 5.96 -20.59 -29.35
CA LEU A 608 6.90 -20.65 -30.47
C LEU A 608 7.37 -22.10 -30.67
N ASN A 609 6.98 -22.67 -31.81
CA ASN A 609 7.42 -23.98 -32.31
C ASN A 609 7.62 -23.84 -33.82
N GLY A 610 8.87 -23.72 -34.27
CA GLY A 610 9.20 -23.65 -35.69
C GLY A 610 9.60 -25.01 -36.25
N ASP A 611 9.31 -25.21 -37.54
CA ASP A 611 9.70 -26.40 -38.29
C ASP A 611 11.22 -26.64 -38.27
N ASN A 612 11.62 -27.90 -38.38
CA ASN A 612 13.00 -28.36 -38.35
C ASN A 612 13.39 -28.93 -39.71
N THR A 613 14.25 -28.19 -40.43
CA THR A 613 14.51 -28.40 -41.86
C THR A 613 14.92 -29.82 -42.21
N SER A 614 14.11 -30.44 -43.06
CA SER A 614 14.34 -31.64 -43.91
C SER A 614 14.86 -32.95 -43.28
N ARG A 615 15.28 -33.00 -42.01
CA ARG A 615 15.79 -34.24 -41.37
C ARG A 615 14.80 -34.96 -40.46
N GLN A 616 13.82 -34.28 -39.87
CA GLN A 616 12.75 -34.88 -39.06
C GLN A 616 11.46 -34.01 -39.14
N PRO A 617 10.62 -34.16 -40.19
CA PRO A 617 9.42 -33.33 -40.41
C PRO A 617 8.24 -33.67 -39.46
N THR A 618 8.50 -34.38 -38.37
CA THR A 618 7.49 -34.97 -37.46
C THR A 618 7.91 -34.89 -35.98
N ALA A 619 8.77 -33.93 -35.63
CA ALA A 619 9.24 -33.70 -34.26
C ALA A 619 8.13 -33.12 -33.35
N LYS A 620 7.18 -33.98 -32.95
CA LYS A 620 6.05 -33.66 -32.06
C LYS A 620 6.52 -32.92 -30.81
N ARG A 621 5.77 -31.90 -30.40
CA ARG A 621 6.08 -31.10 -29.21
C ARG A 621 4.86 -31.03 -28.30
N TYR A 622 4.89 -31.90 -27.29
CA TYR A 622 3.81 -31.99 -26.33
C TYR A 622 3.89 -30.89 -25.27
N LEU A 623 2.74 -30.40 -24.82
CA LEU A 623 2.57 -29.75 -23.52
C LEU A 623 1.69 -30.64 -22.66
N LYS A 624 2.21 -31.05 -21.49
CA LYS A 624 1.44 -31.70 -20.41
C LYS A 624 1.20 -30.67 -19.32
N PHE A 625 -0.06 -30.44 -18.97
CA PHE A 625 -0.47 -29.69 -17.79
C PHE A 625 -0.97 -30.69 -16.73
N SER A 626 -0.67 -30.47 -15.46
CA SER A 626 -1.10 -31.36 -14.37
C SER A 626 -1.31 -30.60 -13.06
N THR A 627 -2.36 -30.93 -12.29
CA THR A 627 -2.53 -30.47 -10.90
C THR A 627 -1.86 -31.39 -9.88
N THR A 628 -1.41 -32.57 -10.29
CA THR A 628 -0.74 -33.57 -9.44
C THR A 628 0.66 -33.91 -9.94
N GLN A 629 1.58 -34.24 -9.02
CA GLN A 629 2.89 -34.81 -9.34
C GLN A 629 2.73 -36.33 -9.52
N GLY A 630 3.20 -36.91 -10.63
CA GLY A 630 3.11 -38.35 -10.90
C GLY A 630 3.09 -38.73 -12.39
N THR A 631 3.35 -40.00 -12.69
CA THR A 631 3.26 -40.56 -14.05
C THR A 631 1.82 -40.76 -14.49
N GLU A 632 0.98 -41.32 -13.61
CA GLU A 632 -0.39 -41.74 -13.94
C GLU A 632 -1.35 -40.55 -14.10
N PRO A 633 -1.91 -40.33 -15.31
CA PRO A 633 -2.91 -39.30 -15.52
C PRO A 633 -4.30 -39.81 -15.11
N ASN A 634 -4.75 -39.38 -13.93
CA ASN A 634 -6.19 -39.19 -13.73
C ASN A 634 -6.68 -38.23 -14.82
N MET A 635 -7.68 -38.65 -15.61
CA MET A 635 -8.20 -37.92 -16.78
C MET A 635 -8.69 -36.50 -16.47
N ASN A 636 -8.92 -36.18 -15.19
CA ASN A 636 -9.36 -34.86 -14.74
C ASN A 636 -8.20 -34.02 -14.14
N SER A 637 -7.10 -34.65 -13.70
CA SER A 637 -5.94 -33.95 -13.11
C SER A 637 -4.82 -33.64 -14.10
N SER A 638 -4.87 -34.15 -15.33
CA SER A 638 -3.88 -33.82 -16.37
C SER A 638 -4.46 -33.74 -17.78
N LEU A 639 -3.90 -32.82 -18.58
CA LEU A 639 -4.28 -32.47 -19.95
C LEU A 639 -3.01 -32.46 -20.81
N VAL A 640 -3.00 -33.22 -21.92
CA VAL A 640 -1.85 -33.33 -22.83
C VAL A 640 -2.26 -32.98 -24.26
N ILE A 641 -1.49 -32.07 -24.88
CA ILE A 641 -1.71 -31.59 -26.24
C ILE A 641 -0.45 -31.69 -27.10
N ASP A 642 -0.59 -32.06 -28.37
CA ASP A 642 0.49 -32.01 -29.37
C ASP A 642 0.39 -30.70 -30.16
N VAL A 643 1.32 -29.78 -29.94
CA VAL A 643 1.24 -28.41 -30.44
C VAL A 643 1.81 -28.33 -31.86
N LYS A 644 0.98 -27.89 -32.81
CA LYS A 644 1.35 -27.78 -34.23
C LYS A 644 2.61 -26.94 -34.42
N SER A 645 3.57 -27.50 -35.17
CA SER A 645 4.72 -26.75 -35.65
C SER A 645 4.25 -25.70 -36.66
N LEU A 646 4.86 -24.52 -36.61
CA LEU A 646 4.65 -23.42 -37.54
C LEU A 646 5.81 -23.35 -38.53
N ASN A 647 5.57 -22.76 -39.70
CA ASN A 647 6.50 -22.76 -40.84
C ASN A 647 7.83 -22.02 -40.57
N SER A 648 8.03 -21.40 -39.40
CA SER A 648 9.29 -20.76 -39.00
C SER A 648 9.36 -20.52 -37.48
N TRP A 649 10.59 -20.50 -36.95
CA TRP A 649 10.93 -19.98 -35.61
C TRP A 649 10.76 -18.45 -35.45
N THR A 650 10.20 -17.77 -36.45
CA THR A 650 9.89 -16.33 -36.44
C THR A 650 8.39 -16.02 -36.37
N ILE A 651 7.51 -17.01 -36.25
CA ILE A 651 6.05 -16.83 -36.19
C ILE A 651 5.54 -17.10 -34.77
N LEU A 652 4.95 -16.09 -34.12
CA LEU A 652 4.33 -16.24 -32.81
C LEU A 652 2.94 -16.87 -32.97
N GLY A 653 2.80 -18.12 -32.52
CA GLY A 653 1.56 -18.89 -32.55
C GLY A 653 0.67 -18.68 -31.34
N THR A 654 -0.58 -19.13 -31.44
CA THR A 654 -1.49 -19.32 -30.31
C THR A 654 -2.16 -20.68 -30.37
N PHE A 655 -2.19 -21.42 -29.26
CA PHE A 655 -2.95 -22.66 -29.12
C PHE A 655 -4.21 -22.42 -28.28
N ASP A 656 -5.28 -23.17 -28.54
CA ASP A 656 -6.49 -23.17 -27.72
C ASP A 656 -7.15 -24.55 -27.69
N THR A 657 -7.37 -25.07 -26.49
CA THR A 657 -8.03 -26.36 -26.25
C THR A 657 -9.55 -26.31 -26.39
N LYS A 658 -10.19 -25.13 -26.28
CA LYS A 658 -11.63 -24.99 -26.53
C LYS A 658 -11.97 -25.23 -27.99
N THR A 659 -11.19 -24.63 -28.90
CA THR A 659 -11.39 -24.69 -30.37
C THR A 659 -10.51 -25.71 -31.11
N ASN A 660 -9.63 -26.45 -30.41
CA ASN A 660 -8.53 -27.24 -31.01
C ASN A 660 -7.53 -26.39 -31.84
N LYS A 661 -7.51 -25.06 -31.72
CA LYS A 661 -6.59 -24.22 -32.50
C LYS A 661 -5.15 -24.64 -32.24
N ASN A 662 -4.42 -24.91 -33.32
CA ASN A 662 -3.02 -25.31 -33.33
C ASN A 662 -2.65 -26.53 -32.49
N ILE A 663 -3.61 -27.44 -32.31
CA ILE A 663 -3.39 -28.76 -31.73
C ILE A 663 -3.54 -29.79 -32.86
N ASN A 664 -2.68 -30.81 -32.91
CA ASN A 664 -2.86 -31.95 -33.82
C ASN A 664 -4.08 -32.77 -33.41
N GLU A 665 -4.79 -33.35 -34.37
CA GLU A 665 -5.96 -34.18 -34.07
C GLU A 665 -5.56 -35.61 -33.70
N GLN A 666 -6.34 -36.22 -32.80
CA GLN A 666 -6.14 -37.59 -32.37
C GLN A 666 -6.48 -38.56 -33.51
N THR A 667 -5.46 -39.08 -34.18
CA THR A 667 -5.64 -40.18 -35.14
C THR A 667 -5.94 -41.49 -34.41
N THR A 668 -7.23 -41.85 -34.37
CA THR A 668 -7.73 -43.14 -33.87
C THR A 668 -7.41 -44.27 -34.85
N SER A 669 -6.13 -44.65 -34.93
CA SER A 669 -5.68 -45.76 -35.77
C SER A 669 -6.12 -47.11 -35.19
N THR A 670 -7.28 -47.61 -35.60
CA THR A 670 -7.73 -48.99 -35.38
C THR A 670 -6.87 -49.96 -36.22
N GLY A 671 -5.62 -50.16 -35.79
CA GLY A 671 -4.64 -50.99 -36.49
C GLY A 671 -3.62 -51.56 -35.52
N SER A 672 -3.69 -52.87 -35.29
CA SER A 672 -2.76 -53.61 -34.45
C SER A 672 -1.37 -53.67 -35.09
N GLY A 673 -0.36 -53.06 -34.45
CA GLY A 673 1.05 -53.31 -34.78
C GLY A 673 1.95 -52.10 -35.04
N ARG A 674 2.03 -51.14 -34.11
CA ARG A 674 3.26 -50.40 -33.74
C ARG A 674 2.99 -49.44 -32.58
N GLU A 675 3.89 -49.41 -31.60
CA GLU A 675 3.83 -48.48 -30.47
C GLU A 675 4.10 -47.04 -30.99
N GLY A 676 3.15 -46.12 -30.82
CA GLY A 676 3.29 -44.76 -31.37
C GLY A 676 2.05 -43.85 -31.29
N SER A 677 0.86 -44.41 -31.07
CA SER A 677 -0.40 -43.69 -30.79
C SER A 677 -0.86 -43.95 -29.34
N SER A 678 -1.54 -43.03 -28.64
CA SER A 678 -1.86 -41.63 -28.93
C SER A 678 -1.63 -40.76 -27.69
N ALA A 679 -0.97 -39.61 -27.82
CA ALA A 679 -0.51 -38.80 -26.68
C ALA A 679 -1.42 -37.61 -26.31
N GLN A 680 -2.55 -37.43 -27.01
CA GLN A 680 -3.54 -36.40 -26.68
C GLN A 680 -4.55 -36.95 -25.67
N SER A 681 -4.86 -36.19 -24.62
CA SER A 681 -5.93 -36.56 -23.68
C SER A 681 -7.30 -36.41 -24.34
N ALA A 682 -8.21 -37.35 -24.10
CA ALA A 682 -9.61 -37.23 -24.54
C ALA A 682 -10.33 -36.06 -23.86
N ASN A 683 -9.91 -35.72 -22.63
CA ASN A 683 -10.29 -34.48 -21.95
C ASN A 683 -9.54 -33.28 -22.57
N LYS A 684 -10.27 -32.19 -22.84
CA LYS A 684 -9.75 -30.91 -23.36
C LYS A 684 -9.56 -29.85 -22.27
N THR A 685 -9.91 -30.15 -21.03
CA THR A 685 -9.93 -29.21 -19.89
C THR A 685 -9.12 -29.74 -18.72
N LEU A 686 -8.56 -28.83 -17.91
CA LEU A 686 -7.92 -29.15 -16.65
C LEU A 686 -8.84 -28.74 -15.50
N HIS A 687 -9.08 -29.63 -14.54
CA HIS A 687 -9.93 -29.33 -13.40
C HIS A 687 -9.17 -28.51 -12.33
N LEU A 688 -9.72 -27.38 -11.90
CA LEU A 688 -9.14 -26.48 -10.90
C LEU A 688 -10.16 -26.21 -9.77
N LYS A 689 -9.69 -26.21 -8.52
CA LYS A 689 -10.50 -25.86 -7.34
C LYS A 689 -10.56 -24.35 -7.13
N LYS A 690 -11.65 -23.85 -6.54
CA LYS A 690 -11.76 -22.42 -6.17
C LYS A 690 -10.59 -22.00 -5.28
N GLY A 691 -9.92 -20.91 -5.65
CA GLY A 691 -8.70 -20.42 -5.00
C GLY A 691 -7.43 -20.86 -5.71
N LEU A 692 -6.33 -20.96 -4.97
CA LEU A 692 -5.01 -21.19 -5.52
C LEU A 692 -4.75 -22.66 -5.87
N ASN A 693 -4.40 -22.93 -7.13
CA ASN A 693 -4.05 -24.26 -7.64
C ASN A 693 -2.59 -24.29 -8.08
N LYS A 694 -1.89 -25.39 -7.78
CA LYS A 694 -0.61 -25.73 -8.43
C LYS A 694 -0.88 -26.27 -9.83
N VAL A 695 -0.18 -25.76 -10.85
CA VAL A 695 -0.19 -26.33 -12.21
C VAL A 695 1.23 -26.59 -12.67
N ILE A 696 1.57 -27.87 -12.83
CA ILE A 696 2.85 -28.35 -13.32
C ILE A 696 2.78 -28.47 -14.85
N ILE A 697 3.75 -27.86 -15.53
CA ILE A 697 3.87 -27.87 -16.99
C ILE A 697 5.10 -28.71 -17.37
N GLY A 698 4.91 -29.65 -18.29
CA GLY A 698 5.97 -30.49 -18.85
C GLY A 698 5.65 -30.87 -20.30
N GLY A 699 6.20 -31.99 -20.74
CA GLY A 699 5.84 -32.62 -22.02
C GLY A 699 5.54 -34.11 -21.83
N ASP A 700 5.79 -34.90 -22.87
CA ASP A 700 5.64 -36.35 -22.87
C ASP A 700 6.82 -37.00 -23.63
N LYS A 701 7.14 -38.26 -23.30
CA LYS A 701 8.16 -39.10 -23.97
C LYS A 701 9.54 -38.44 -24.16
N ASP A 702 9.99 -37.62 -23.20
CA ASP A 702 11.24 -36.85 -23.20
C ASP A 702 11.39 -35.89 -24.40
N LEU A 703 10.30 -35.61 -25.12
CA LEU A 703 10.30 -34.69 -26.26
C LEU A 703 10.29 -33.24 -25.78
N ASN A 704 11.08 -32.40 -26.44
CA ASN A 704 11.19 -30.98 -26.10
C ASN A 704 9.82 -30.27 -26.25
N THR A 705 9.45 -29.44 -25.28
CA THR A 705 8.26 -28.56 -25.39
C THR A 705 8.46 -27.49 -26.47
N PRO A 706 7.38 -26.81 -26.93
CA PRO A 706 7.53 -25.47 -27.50
C PRO A 706 8.10 -24.48 -26.46
N TYR A 707 8.46 -23.27 -26.88
CA TYR A 707 8.50 -22.14 -25.93
C TYR A 707 7.07 -21.66 -25.69
N ILE A 708 6.73 -21.28 -24.46
CA ILE A 708 5.37 -20.81 -24.09
C ILE A 708 5.39 -19.42 -23.49
N GLY A 709 4.40 -18.59 -23.86
CA GLY A 709 4.19 -17.26 -23.30
C GLY A 709 3.01 -17.23 -22.34
N LYS A 710 2.34 -16.07 -22.28
CA LYS A 710 1.13 -15.85 -21.46
C LYS A 710 0.10 -16.97 -21.68
N LEU A 711 -0.32 -17.61 -20.58
CA LEU A 711 -1.35 -18.64 -20.56
C LEU A 711 -2.69 -18.05 -20.10
N SER A 712 -3.79 -18.67 -20.51
CA SER A 712 -5.15 -18.30 -20.11
C SER A 712 -5.99 -19.54 -19.82
N PHE A 713 -6.61 -19.56 -18.64
CA PHE A 713 -7.48 -20.62 -18.13
C PHE A 713 -8.92 -20.08 -18.13
N THR A 714 -9.74 -20.52 -19.09
CA THR A 714 -11.14 -20.08 -19.24
C THR A 714 -12.08 -21.14 -18.69
N LEU A 715 -12.93 -20.77 -17.72
CA LEU A 715 -13.90 -21.67 -17.12
C LEU A 715 -14.91 -22.16 -18.17
N LYS A 716 -15.08 -23.49 -18.26
CA LYS A 716 -16.11 -24.16 -19.05
C LYS A 716 -17.47 -23.97 -18.37
N ILE A 717 -18.36 -23.21 -19.03
CA ILE A 717 -19.74 -23.03 -18.57
C ILE A 717 -20.53 -24.34 -18.81
N SER A 718 -21.11 -24.91 -17.75
CA SER A 718 -22.03 -26.04 -17.85
C SER A 718 -23.37 -25.62 -18.47
N ALA A 719 -23.96 -26.46 -19.32
CA ALA A 719 -25.14 -26.10 -20.11
C ALA A 719 -26.43 -25.95 -19.28
N ASP A 720 -26.54 -26.57 -18.10
CA ASP A 720 -27.74 -26.57 -17.24
C ASP A 720 -28.00 -25.23 -16.51
N GLY A 721 -27.50 -24.12 -17.05
CA GLY A 721 -27.82 -22.75 -16.64
C GLY A 721 -29.05 -22.16 -17.35
N SER A 722 -29.77 -22.95 -18.17
CA SER A 722 -30.99 -22.48 -18.83
C SER A 722 -32.09 -22.23 -17.81
N SER A 723 -32.57 -20.98 -17.75
CA SER A 723 -33.66 -20.56 -16.87
C SER A 723 -34.88 -21.47 -16.99
N SER A 724 -35.45 -21.88 -15.85
CA SER A 724 -36.80 -22.42 -15.80
C SER A 724 -37.80 -21.34 -16.23
N THR A 725 -38.18 -21.36 -17.50
CA THR A 725 -39.26 -20.54 -18.04
C THR A 725 -40.53 -20.83 -17.24
N PRO A 726 -41.23 -19.82 -16.68
CA PRO A 726 -42.50 -20.06 -16.01
C PRO A 726 -43.51 -20.60 -17.02
N GLU A 727 -44.07 -21.79 -16.78
CA GLU A 727 -45.16 -22.29 -17.60
C GLU A 727 -46.37 -21.36 -17.46
N ASN A 728 -46.80 -20.80 -18.59
CA ASN A 728 -47.87 -19.81 -18.63
C ASN A 728 -49.24 -20.51 -18.55
N VAL A 729 -49.68 -20.82 -17.33
CA VAL A 729 -50.95 -21.53 -17.09
C VAL A 729 -52.14 -20.61 -17.34
N SER A 730 -52.52 -20.50 -18.61
CA SER A 730 -53.87 -20.18 -19.06
C SER A 730 -54.15 -20.94 -20.36
N GLY A 731 -55.30 -21.59 -20.55
CA GLY A 731 -56.39 -21.83 -19.61
C GLY A 731 -57.66 -22.14 -20.40
N ALA A 732 -58.34 -23.27 -20.10
CA ALA A 732 -59.57 -23.65 -20.77
C ALA A 732 -60.49 -24.39 -19.80
N ALA A 733 -61.76 -23.98 -19.78
CA ALA A 733 -62.84 -24.68 -19.08
C ALA A 733 -63.90 -25.09 -20.12
N ALA A 734 -64.11 -26.40 -20.26
CA ALA A 734 -65.23 -27.06 -20.91
C ALA A 734 -65.27 -28.52 -20.45
#